data_AF-I4C087-F1
#
_entry.id   AF-I4C087-F1
#
_cell.length_a   1.000
_cell.length_b   1.000
_cell.length_c   1.000
_cell.angle_alpha   90.00
_cell.angle_beta   90.00
_cell.angle_gamma   90.00
#
_symmetry.space_group_name_H-M   'P 1'
#
loop_
_entity.id
_entity.type
_entity.pdbx_description
1 polymer ?
#
loop_
_entity_poly.entity_id
_entity_poly.type
_entity_poly.pdbx_seq_one_letter_code
_entity_poly.pdbx_strand_id
1 'polypeptide(L)'
;MAELPKVKYSGKIREIKIGKPGCEITVGGETAYNFYSFEGKTPNAPKLALQVLDIVPEEWAAEALAPFKDVLGDPVAWAKKCVDEYKADAVCLWLTGTDPNGKNLSAEHAAKVAKEVAEAINVPLIVWGTSSDVKNTEVLKAVAEACAGLNVVIGPVTEGNYKQVGAAAIAYKHTVAANTPIDINLAKQLNILLENLGVPNDKILVDPTTGGVGYGMEYCYSIMERIRQAALTQNDDKLQYPIINNVAEEVWKTKEAKLSTDADPKLGEAGTRGINLEAITALSALQAGSDLLILRHPKTLEHIRKYISSIMVETTLDAMGVDLKLIEAAAPKAEPAAAKPAAAAPKPAEKPAPAPAPPKAAEPKEEKAPPVTKPAAPKAAAKPAVEEEEAIMGLTKDDVQGLKEMVGFFKALKTAMGADAPVAKAEGPAVVAPPPKKKEVGPADWTQYAIDTPTIEGLKKADREGYTTAFHRARTMTACPIGKGGTCCKICNMGPCRVLPPKGKDETPEERKKRTGLCGATPETIAARNFARMVAAGAAAHSDHGRHVAHTFLHAAKGELPDYQIKDIPKLFAIAMDYDIPTEGREIKDIAIDVGKRALQQYGQQDGEILNVKRAPLKRQEIWKQEGVIPAGIDRPVVEVMHMTHMGVNQEMEHIIRLATKCSLADGWGGSMIATDLSDILYGTPVPILGKVNLGCMKEDTVNIIVHGHEPSLSEIIVQAVQDPEMIAYAKSKGATGGISLGGICCTSNEILMRHGIPVAGNYLQQEIAVITGALEAIVVDVQCVMQGLAELAKCFHTQVVTTSPIAKMQGAYKHYSYDERYGLETAKAIVKDAIDNFPNRDKNKVSIPTEQQDMVVGFSHETISYMLGGMFRASYRPLNDNIINGRVRGLAGIVGCGNARVKNDYLHVELAKELIKNDVLVLTTGCSAIALGKAGLLTPEASKYCGAGLAEVCETVGIPPCLHMGSCVDNSRILMAATAVVRDGGLGDDISDLPAVGCAPEWMSEKAVSIGQYFVASGVYVLFGVGFPTINEDVCTNYLFKDIEKTYGGRWDFVEKDPYEMAKRIIAQIDAKRKALGIDKARERVLMDMAMRREIAG
;
A
#
# COMPACT_ATOMS: atom_id res chain seq x y z
N MET A 1 -9.88 -18.45 26.48
CA MET A 1 -10.23 -17.15 25.85
C MET A 1 -9.00 -16.26 25.94
N ALA A 2 -8.69 -15.49 24.91
CA ALA A 2 -7.96 -14.24 25.12
C ALA A 2 -8.95 -13.23 25.72
N GLU A 3 -8.49 -12.29 26.54
CA GLU A 3 -9.29 -11.09 26.81
C GLU A 3 -9.46 -10.31 25.49
N LEU A 4 -10.62 -9.67 25.30
CA LEU A 4 -10.75 -8.65 24.27
C LEU A 4 -9.72 -7.54 24.55
N PRO A 5 -8.89 -7.13 23.58
CA PRO A 5 -7.81 -6.18 23.83
C PRO A 5 -8.39 -4.80 24.15
N LYS A 6 -8.42 -4.46 25.44
CA LYS A 6 -8.99 -3.19 25.91
C LYS A 6 -8.06 -2.02 25.64
N VAL A 7 -8.64 -0.92 25.15
CA VAL A 7 -7.92 0.36 25.00
C VAL A 7 -7.68 0.96 26.38
N LYS A 8 -6.43 1.34 26.67
CA LYS A 8 -6.07 2.02 27.90
C LYS A 8 -6.18 3.53 27.72
N TYR A 9 -7.30 4.10 28.14
CA TYR A 9 -7.48 5.54 28.23
C TYR A 9 -6.57 6.16 29.31
N SER A 10 -6.12 7.37 29.05
CA SER A 10 -5.16 8.13 29.86
C SER A 10 -5.72 9.48 30.32
N GLY A 11 -6.66 10.05 29.56
CA GLY A 11 -7.37 11.28 29.87
C GLY A 11 -8.83 11.06 30.27
N LYS A 12 -9.50 12.16 30.63
CA LYS A 12 -10.93 12.23 30.97
C LYS A 12 -11.52 13.53 30.42
N ILE A 13 -12.76 13.49 29.92
CA ILE A 13 -13.51 14.71 29.58
C ILE A 13 -13.92 15.47 30.85
N ARG A 14 -13.80 16.80 30.83
CA ARG A 14 -14.19 17.70 31.93
C ARG A 14 -15.71 17.65 32.13
N GLU A 15 -16.15 17.75 33.38
CA GLU A 15 -17.58 17.85 33.72
C GLU A 15 -17.97 19.33 33.84
N ILE A 16 -18.91 19.78 33.03
CA ILE A 16 -19.33 21.19 32.96
C ILE A 16 -20.78 21.35 33.37
N LYS A 17 -21.06 22.33 34.25
CA LYS A 17 -22.40 22.66 34.75
C LYS A 17 -22.97 23.91 34.10
N ILE A 18 -24.12 23.75 33.44
CA ILE A 18 -24.86 24.81 32.75
C ILE A 18 -26.25 24.98 33.37
N GLY A 19 -26.80 26.20 33.31
CA GLY A 19 -28.09 26.56 33.90
C GLY A 19 -28.00 27.19 35.29
N LYS A 20 -29.13 27.82 35.68
CA LYS A 20 -29.29 28.60 36.92
C LYS A 20 -29.41 27.71 38.17
N PRO A 21 -29.08 28.22 39.37
CA PRO A 21 -29.16 27.46 40.62
C PRO A 21 -30.54 26.83 40.86
N GLY A 22 -30.57 25.52 41.13
CA GLY A 22 -31.79 24.71 41.25
C GLY A 22 -32.30 24.14 39.92
N CYS A 23 -31.60 24.40 38.80
CA CYS A 23 -31.95 23.96 37.45
C CYS A 23 -30.70 23.51 36.64
N GLU A 24 -29.57 23.24 37.30
CA GLU A 24 -28.32 22.90 36.62
C GLU A 24 -28.33 21.47 36.06
N ILE A 25 -27.73 21.30 34.87
CA ILE A 25 -27.35 19.98 34.34
C ILE A 25 -25.84 19.90 34.12
N THR A 26 -25.27 18.71 34.30
CA THR A 26 -23.88 18.40 33.97
C THR A 26 -23.80 17.77 32.58
N VAL A 27 -22.78 18.15 31.81
CA VAL A 27 -22.39 17.52 30.53
C VAL A 27 -20.92 17.09 30.57
N GLY A 28 -20.59 16.05 29.80
CA GLY A 28 -19.27 15.40 29.78
C GLY A 28 -18.95 14.60 31.06
N GLY A 29 -17.72 14.10 31.13
CA GLY A 29 -17.18 13.32 32.25
C GLY A 29 -16.63 11.94 31.89
N GLU A 30 -16.55 11.65 30.59
CA GLU A 30 -16.25 10.35 30.02
C GLU A 30 -14.79 9.94 30.29
N THR A 31 -14.56 8.66 30.59
CA THR A 31 -13.22 8.07 30.80
C THR A 31 -12.85 7.02 29.73
N ALA A 32 -13.63 6.95 28.64
CA ALA A 32 -13.46 6.09 27.47
C ALA A 32 -14.26 6.71 26.31
N TYR A 33 -14.26 6.09 25.12
CA TYR A 33 -15.14 6.53 24.03
C TYR A 33 -16.63 6.40 24.39
N ASN A 34 -17.48 7.15 23.69
CA ASN A 34 -18.89 7.24 24.05
C ASN A 34 -19.56 5.86 23.98
N PHE A 35 -20.41 5.56 24.97
CA PHE A 35 -21.06 4.26 25.15
C PHE A 35 -20.14 3.04 25.37
N TYR A 36 -18.81 3.18 25.48
CA TYR A 36 -17.88 2.06 25.72
C TYR A 36 -17.81 1.69 27.23
N SER A 37 -18.95 1.27 27.80
CA SER A 37 -19.11 0.94 29.23
C SER A 37 -18.24 -0.23 29.73
N PHE A 38 -17.66 -1.01 28.81
CA PHE A 38 -16.79 -2.16 29.11
C PHE A 38 -15.31 -1.77 29.32
N GLU A 39 -14.94 -0.52 29.02
CA GLU A 39 -13.58 0.03 29.18
C GLU A 39 -13.52 1.25 30.11
N GLY A 40 -14.59 2.04 30.20
CA GLY A 40 -14.64 3.23 31.05
C GLY A 40 -16.06 3.63 31.46
N LYS A 41 -16.19 4.83 32.03
CA LYS A 41 -17.45 5.35 32.56
C LYS A 41 -17.92 6.56 31.78
N THR A 42 -19.23 6.62 31.52
CA THR A 42 -19.97 7.80 31.02
C THR A 42 -20.90 8.24 32.16
N PRO A 43 -20.46 9.14 33.07
CA PRO A 43 -21.19 9.45 34.30
C PRO A 43 -22.44 10.32 34.08
N ASN A 44 -22.46 11.11 33.01
CA ASN A 44 -23.55 12.00 32.65
C ASN A 44 -24.10 11.60 31.27
N ALA A 45 -25.40 11.28 31.18
CA ALA A 45 -26.02 10.98 29.89
C ALA A 45 -26.07 12.23 28.98
N PRO A 46 -25.80 12.11 27.66
CA PRO A 46 -25.92 13.22 26.71
C PRO A 46 -27.30 13.89 26.76
N LYS A 47 -27.32 15.21 26.53
CA LYS A 47 -28.48 16.08 26.77
C LYS A 47 -29.11 16.55 25.46
N LEU A 48 -30.44 16.69 25.44
CA LEU A 48 -31.20 17.03 24.25
C LEU A 48 -31.91 18.38 24.42
N ALA A 49 -31.46 19.39 23.67
CA ALA A 49 -32.08 20.70 23.62
C ALA A 49 -33.03 20.82 22.43
N LEU A 50 -34.12 21.60 22.59
CA LEU A 50 -34.97 22.01 21.46
C LEU A 50 -34.71 23.47 21.06
N GLN A 51 -34.68 23.72 19.76
CA GLN A 51 -34.55 25.05 19.16
C GLN A 51 -35.86 25.85 19.29
N VAL A 52 -35.71 27.11 19.68
CA VAL A 52 -36.73 28.17 19.71
C VAL A 52 -36.13 29.38 18.98
N LEU A 53 -36.93 30.15 18.24
CA LEU A 53 -36.47 31.40 17.61
C LEU A 53 -36.95 32.63 18.39
N ASP A 54 -36.22 33.74 18.26
CA ASP A 54 -36.65 35.08 18.71
C ASP A 54 -37.77 35.69 17.85
N ILE A 55 -37.89 35.24 16.59
CA ILE A 55 -38.90 35.66 15.61
C ILE A 55 -39.66 34.48 15.02
N VAL A 56 -40.85 34.74 14.47
CA VAL A 56 -41.58 33.74 13.66
C VAL A 56 -40.71 33.30 12.46
N PRO A 57 -40.46 31.99 12.26
CA PRO A 57 -39.74 31.47 11.10
C PRO A 57 -40.55 31.62 9.80
N GLU A 58 -39.90 32.12 8.75
CA GLU A 58 -40.53 32.37 7.44
C GLU A 58 -40.22 31.28 6.39
N GLU A 59 -39.09 30.57 6.49
CA GLU A 59 -38.67 29.54 5.53
C GLU A 59 -38.68 28.08 6.06
N TRP A 60 -39.29 27.82 7.21
CA TRP A 60 -39.30 26.45 7.77
C TRP A 60 -40.31 25.55 7.02
N ALA A 61 -39.95 24.27 6.87
CA ALA A 61 -40.84 23.24 6.35
C ALA A 61 -42.13 23.16 7.19
N ALA A 62 -43.27 22.86 6.55
CA ALA A 62 -44.58 22.79 7.23
C ALA A 62 -44.60 21.73 8.35
N GLU A 63 -43.76 20.71 8.20
CA GLU A 63 -43.44 19.61 9.08
C GLU A 63 -42.71 20.10 10.35
N ALA A 64 -41.68 20.94 10.19
CA ALA A 64 -40.94 21.53 11.30
C ALA A 64 -41.77 22.56 12.09
N LEU A 65 -42.68 23.26 11.40
CA LEU A 65 -43.64 24.18 12.01
C LEU A 65 -44.75 23.46 12.79
N ALA A 66 -45.15 22.26 12.37
CA ALA A 66 -46.36 21.57 12.84
C ALA A 66 -46.52 21.43 14.37
N PRO A 67 -45.48 21.09 15.16
CA PRO A 67 -45.61 20.96 16.61
C PRO A 67 -45.83 22.29 17.35
N PHE A 68 -45.47 23.41 16.72
CA PHE A 68 -45.32 24.71 17.40
C PHE A 68 -46.31 25.78 16.93
N LYS A 69 -47.22 25.47 15.99
CA LYS A 69 -48.11 26.44 15.29
C LYS A 69 -48.91 27.37 16.21
N ASP A 70 -49.16 26.95 17.43
CA ASP A 70 -49.84 27.66 18.52
C ASP A 70 -48.95 28.65 19.31
N VAL A 71 -47.62 28.51 19.21
CA VAL A 71 -46.63 29.25 20.02
C VAL A 71 -45.53 29.96 19.21
N LEU A 72 -45.45 29.79 17.88
CA LEU A 72 -44.40 30.39 17.02
C LEU A 72 -44.21 31.92 17.16
N GLY A 73 -45.24 32.64 17.61
CA GLY A 73 -45.21 34.10 17.82
C GLY A 73 -44.77 34.57 19.22
N ASP A 74 -44.53 33.64 20.14
CA ASP A 74 -44.13 33.92 21.53
C ASP A 74 -42.98 32.98 21.93
N PRO A 75 -41.72 33.45 21.91
CA PRO A 75 -40.55 32.65 22.28
C PRO A 75 -40.61 32.11 23.72
N VAL A 76 -41.34 32.77 24.63
CA VAL A 76 -41.48 32.35 26.02
C VAL A 76 -42.50 31.20 26.12
N ALA A 77 -43.64 31.30 25.43
CA ALA A 77 -44.60 30.20 25.33
C ALA A 77 -44.00 28.99 24.59
N TRP A 78 -43.22 29.22 23.53
CA TRP A 78 -42.53 28.16 22.78
C TRP A 78 -41.48 27.46 23.64
N ALA A 79 -40.62 28.21 24.34
CA ALA A 79 -39.64 27.65 25.27
C ALA A 79 -40.30 26.83 26.40
N LYS A 80 -41.42 27.31 26.96
CA LYS A 80 -42.23 26.51 27.90
C LYS A 80 -42.76 25.24 27.26
N LYS A 81 -43.36 25.30 26.06
CA LYS A 81 -43.88 24.11 25.38
C LYS A 81 -42.80 23.03 25.15
N CYS A 82 -41.59 23.44 24.77
CA CYS A 82 -40.45 22.55 24.62
C CYS A 82 -40.08 21.80 25.93
N VAL A 83 -40.34 22.38 27.10
CA VAL A 83 -40.00 21.82 28.42
C VAL A 83 -41.19 21.12 29.08
N ASP A 84 -42.37 21.73 29.04
CA ASP A 84 -43.59 21.25 29.70
C ASP A 84 -44.29 20.14 28.90
N GLU A 85 -44.29 20.20 27.56
CA GLU A 85 -44.88 19.17 26.69
C GLU A 85 -43.81 18.18 26.22
N TYR A 86 -42.74 18.68 25.57
CA TYR A 86 -41.72 17.83 24.93
C TYR A 86 -40.54 17.43 25.82
N LYS A 87 -40.50 17.91 27.08
CA LYS A 87 -39.54 17.51 28.11
C LYS A 87 -38.07 17.68 27.70
N ALA A 88 -37.71 18.72 26.95
CA ALA A 88 -36.33 18.97 26.57
C ALA A 88 -35.41 19.17 27.80
N ASP A 89 -34.17 18.67 27.74
CA ASP A 89 -33.19 18.80 28.83
C ASP A 89 -32.60 20.21 28.93
N ALA A 90 -32.72 20.99 27.86
CA ALA A 90 -32.34 22.39 27.73
C ALA A 90 -33.17 23.05 26.61
N VAL A 91 -33.10 24.38 26.48
CA VAL A 91 -33.66 25.11 25.32
C VAL A 91 -32.52 25.84 24.61
N CYS A 92 -32.57 25.90 23.27
CA CYS A 92 -31.68 26.74 22.47
C CYS A 92 -32.47 27.87 21.82
N LEU A 93 -32.37 29.08 22.38
CA LEU A 93 -32.91 30.29 21.76
C LEU A 93 -31.95 30.79 20.69
N TRP A 94 -32.36 30.70 19.43
CA TRP A 94 -31.62 31.24 18.30
C TRP A 94 -32.11 32.65 17.99
N LEU A 95 -31.18 33.61 17.97
CA LEU A 95 -31.44 35.03 17.77
C LEU A 95 -31.46 35.42 16.28
N THR A 96 -32.21 34.66 15.47
CA THR A 96 -32.26 34.80 14.00
C THR A 96 -32.76 36.18 13.56
N GLY A 97 -33.63 36.82 14.34
CA GLY A 97 -34.10 38.19 14.11
C GLY A 97 -32.99 39.23 14.18
N THR A 98 -31.87 38.94 14.85
CA THR A 98 -30.71 39.84 14.89
C THR A 98 -29.83 39.81 13.64
N ASP A 99 -30.04 38.89 12.69
CA ASP A 99 -29.15 38.78 11.51
C ASP A 99 -29.11 40.08 10.69
N PRO A 100 -27.94 40.65 10.38
CA PRO A 100 -27.80 41.89 9.61
C PRO A 100 -28.40 41.83 8.19
N ASN A 101 -28.55 40.63 7.63
CA ASN A 101 -29.17 40.41 6.31
C ASN A 101 -30.69 40.14 6.43
N GLY A 102 -31.18 39.89 7.64
CA GLY A 102 -32.58 39.65 7.96
C GLY A 102 -33.23 40.90 8.57
N LYS A 103 -33.83 40.75 9.76
CA LYS A 103 -34.55 41.84 10.44
C LYS A 103 -33.63 42.77 11.26
N ASN A 104 -32.34 42.43 11.42
CA ASN A 104 -31.30 43.19 12.11
C ASN A 104 -31.77 43.82 13.44
N LEU A 105 -32.50 43.04 14.24
CA LEU A 105 -33.00 43.48 15.54
C LEU A 105 -31.83 43.82 16.48
N SER A 106 -32.07 44.75 17.41
CA SER A 106 -31.02 45.31 18.26
C SER A 106 -30.63 44.37 19.41
N ALA A 107 -29.44 44.59 19.98
CA ALA A 107 -28.98 43.85 21.15
C ALA A 107 -29.93 43.95 22.36
N GLU A 108 -30.67 45.06 22.54
CA GLU A 108 -31.67 45.19 23.61
C GLU A 108 -32.88 44.25 23.40
N HIS A 109 -33.30 44.02 22.15
CA HIS A 109 -34.34 43.04 21.85
C HIS A 109 -33.88 41.63 22.23
N ALA A 110 -32.71 41.22 21.76
CA ALA A 110 -32.14 39.91 22.05
C ALA A 110 -31.89 39.68 23.55
N ALA A 111 -31.33 40.67 24.24
CA ALA A 111 -31.10 40.63 25.68
C ALA A 111 -32.42 40.51 26.47
N LYS A 112 -33.47 41.22 26.04
CA LYS A 112 -34.81 41.11 26.61
C LYS A 112 -35.39 39.70 26.42
N VAL A 113 -35.45 39.20 25.19
CA VAL A 113 -36.07 37.89 24.88
C VAL A 113 -35.28 36.75 25.56
N ALA A 114 -33.95 36.79 25.52
CA ALA A 114 -33.11 35.79 26.19
C ALA A 114 -33.35 35.77 27.71
N LYS A 115 -33.51 36.94 28.34
CA LYS A 115 -33.84 37.02 29.76
C LYS A 115 -35.24 36.51 30.08
N GLU A 116 -36.26 36.96 29.34
CA GLU A 116 -37.65 36.53 29.54
C GLU A 116 -37.80 35.02 29.38
N VAL A 117 -37.09 34.41 28.40
CA VAL A 117 -37.03 32.95 28.24
C VAL A 117 -36.26 32.28 29.40
N ALA A 118 -35.08 32.79 29.78
CA ALA A 118 -34.25 32.19 30.84
C ALA A 118 -34.90 32.24 32.23
N GLU A 119 -35.69 33.27 32.53
CA GLU A 119 -36.48 33.36 33.75
C GLU A 119 -37.67 32.38 33.72
N ALA A 120 -38.32 32.22 32.56
CA ALA A 120 -39.56 31.47 32.38
C ALA A 120 -39.44 29.93 32.36
N ILE A 121 -38.28 29.35 32.01
CA ILE A 121 -38.05 27.89 31.99
C ILE A 121 -37.31 27.39 33.24
N ASN A 122 -37.41 26.11 33.55
CA ASN A 122 -36.72 25.45 34.68
C ASN A 122 -35.59 24.49 34.23
N VAL A 123 -35.07 24.70 33.02
CA VAL A 123 -33.92 23.99 32.45
C VAL A 123 -32.87 25.00 31.95
N PRO A 124 -31.63 24.59 31.62
CA PRO A 124 -30.63 25.51 31.08
C PRO A 124 -31.04 26.12 29.73
N LEU A 125 -30.70 27.40 29.55
CA LEU A 125 -30.80 28.09 28.26
C LEU A 125 -29.44 28.12 27.57
N ILE A 126 -29.46 27.79 26.28
CA ILE A 126 -28.41 28.08 25.31
C ILE A 126 -28.92 29.26 24.47
N VAL A 127 -28.08 30.27 24.22
CA VAL A 127 -28.40 31.40 23.35
C VAL A 127 -27.43 31.40 22.17
N TRP A 128 -27.99 31.29 20.97
CA TRP A 128 -27.24 31.15 19.72
C TRP A 128 -27.39 32.38 18.83
N GLY A 129 -26.27 32.93 18.39
CA GLY A 129 -26.18 34.08 17.50
C GLY A 129 -26.35 33.73 16.02
N THR A 130 -25.86 34.62 15.18
CA THR A 130 -26.01 34.63 13.73
C THR A 130 -24.69 34.24 13.04
N SER A 131 -24.64 34.33 11.71
CA SER A 131 -23.40 34.15 10.94
C SER A 131 -22.42 35.33 11.04
N SER A 132 -22.78 36.43 11.71
CA SER A 132 -21.98 37.67 11.77
C SER A 132 -21.28 37.84 13.12
N ASP A 133 -19.96 37.66 13.17
CA ASP A 133 -19.14 37.87 14.38
C ASP A 133 -19.27 39.28 14.97
N VAL A 134 -19.43 40.30 14.12
CA VAL A 134 -19.61 41.69 14.54
C VAL A 134 -20.93 41.86 15.28
N LYS A 135 -22.02 41.30 14.73
CA LYS A 135 -23.35 41.35 15.36
C LYS A 135 -23.42 40.46 16.59
N ASN A 136 -22.80 39.29 16.57
CA ASN A 136 -22.68 38.40 17.74
C ASN A 136 -21.91 39.08 18.88
N THR A 137 -20.88 39.87 18.57
CA THR A 137 -20.15 40.68 19.56
C THR A 137 -21.03 41.75 20.21
N GLU A 138 -21.90 42.42 19.46
CA GLU A 138 -22.89 43.37 19.98
C GLU A 138 -23.92 42.65 20.88
N VAL A 139 -24.54 41.60 20.33
CA VAL A 139 -25.72 40.91 20.87
C VAL A 139 -25.40 40.02 22.07
N LEU A 140 -24.40 39.14 21.96
CA LEU A 140 -24.10 38.15 23.02
C LEU A 140 -23.56 38.82 24.29
N LYS A 141 -22.95 40.00 24.18
CA LYS A 141 -22.57 40.83 25.34
C LYS A 141 -23.78 41.33 26.11
N ALA A 142 -24.79 41.88 25.42
CA ALA A 142 -26.01 42.37 26.06
C ALA A 142 -26.83 41.23 26.67
N VAL A 143 -26.87 40.06 26.01
CA VAL A 143 -27.43 38.82 26.56
C VAL A 143 -26.71 38.39 27.84
N ALA A 144 -25.37 38.37 27.84
CA ALA A 144 -24.60 37.98 29.02
C ALA A 144 -24.84 38.92 30.22
N GLU A 145 -24.98 40.23 29.98
CA GLU A 145 -25.33 41.20 31.02
C GLU A 145 -26.76 41.02 31.54
N ALA A 146 -27.74 40.85 30.65
CA ALA A 146 -29.15 40.70 31.04
C ALA A 146 -29.44 39.36 31.75
N CYS A 147 -28.71 38.30 31.41
CA CYS A 147 -28.82 36.95 31.98
C CYS A 147 -27.83 36.69 33.12
N ALA A 148 -27.16 37.72 33.66
CA ALA A 148 -26.11 37.58 34.67
C ALA A 148 -26.54 36.71 35.86
N GLY A 149 -25.71 35.71 36.21
CA GLY A 149 -26.00 34.75 37.28
C GLY A 149 -26.93 33.59 36.90
N LEU A 150 -27.55 33.60 35.71
CA LEU A 150 -28.36 32.48 35.21
C LEU A 150 -27.53 31.37 34.53
N ASN A 151 -26.22 31.58 34.34
CA ASN A 151 -25.27 30.57 33.82
C ASN A 151 -25.76 29.91 32.51
N VAL A 152 -26.32 30.71 31.62
CA VAL A 152 -26.66 30.32 30.24
C VAL A 152 -25.39 29.98 29.44
N VAL A 153 -25.54 29.17 28.38
CA VAL A 153 -24.51 28.97 27.36
C VAL A 153 -24.66 30.05 26.29
N ILE A 154 -23.57 30.70 25.87
CA ILE A 154 -23.57 31.68 24.77
C ILE A 154 -22.66 31.24 23.62
N GLY A 155 -23.12 31.41 22.39
CA GLY A 155 -22.36 31.11 21.18
C GLY A 155 -23.02 31.65 19.90
N PRO A 156 -22.43 31.43 18.71
CA PRO A 156 -21.11 30.83 18.49
C PRO A 156 -19.98 31.79 18.91
N VAL A 157 -19.05 31.31 19.72
CA VAL A 157 -17.83 32.05 20.08
C VAL A 157 -16.71 31.60 19.15
N THR A 158 -16.13 32.52 18.38
CA THR A 158 -15.15 32.22 17.30
C THR A 158 -13.84 32.96 17.54
N GLU A 159 -12.77 32.65 16.78
CA GLU A 159 -11.54 33.46 16.79
C GLU A 159 -11.77 34.93 16.43
N GLY A 160 -12.83 35.26 15.68
CA GLY A 160 -13.21 36.63 15.36
C GLY A 160 -13.80 37.42 16.54
N ASN A 161 -14.44 36.73 17.50
CA ASN A 161 -15.24 37.36 18.56
C ASN A 161 -14.82 37.01 20.02
N TYR A 162 -13.93 36.03 20.21
CA TYR A 162 -13.65 35.43 21.52
C TYR A 162 -13.23 36.42 22.62
N LYS A 163 -12.45 37.47 22.28
CA LYS A 163 -11.96 38.45 23.28
C LYS A 163 -13.12 39.20 23.93
N GLN A 164 -14.12 39.58 23.14
CA GLN A 164 -15.24 40.40 23.58
C GLN A 164 -16.35 39.55 24.22
N VAL A 165 -16.69 38.41 23.60
CA VAL A 165 -17.75 37.52 24.11
C VAL A 165 -17.25 36.70 25.31
N GLY A 166 -16.00 36.22 25.26
CA GLY A 166 -15.35 35.54 26.39
C GLY A 166 -15.14 36.45 27.61
N ALA A 167 -14.78 37.72 27.42
CA ALA A 167 -14.71 38.68 28.53
C ALA A 167 -16.08 38.92 29.20
N ALA A 168 -17.16 38.95 28.43
CA ALA A 168 -18.52 39.02 28.98
C ALA A 168 -18.92 37.72 29.69
N ALA A 169 -18.53 36.55 29.16
CA ALA A 169 -18.73 35.26 29.82
C ALA A 169 -18.01 35.18 31.17
N ILE A 170 -16.78 35.68 31.27
CA ILE A 170 -16.03 35.80 32.53
C ILE A 170 -16.75 36.72 33.51
N ALA A 171 -17.14 37.93 33.06
CA ALA A 171 -17.76 38.95 33.92
C ALA A 171 -19.08 38.48 34.55
N TYR A 172 -19.94 37.83 33.76
CA TYR A 172 -21.29 37.44 34.17
C TYR A 172 -21.44 35.94 34.49
N LYS A 173 -20.34 35.18 34.42
CA LYS A 173 -20.18 33.76 34.78
C LYS A 173 -20.98 32.79 33.89
N HIS A 174 -20.91 32.99 32.58
CA HIS A 174 -21.52 32.13 31.57
C HIS A 174 -20.57 31.07 31.02
N THR A 175 -21.15 30.03 30.42
CA THR A 175 -20.43 29.04 29.62
C THR A 175 -20.40 29.49 28.17
N VAL A 176 -19.29 29.30 27.47
CA VAL A 176 -19.17 29.56 26.03
C VAL A 176 -19.29 28.29 25.20
N ALA A 177 -19.92 28.38 24.03
CA ALA A 177 -19.80 27.40 22.97
C ALA A 177 -18.74 27.89 21.97
N ALA A 178 -17.53 27.34 22.08
CA ALA A 178 -16.37 27.62 21.25
C ALA A 178 -16.57 26.95 19.87
N ASN A 179 -17.06 27.72 18.90
CA ASN A 179 -17.29 27.28 17.53
C ASN A 179 -16.03 27.46 16.69
N THR A 180 -15.62 26.40 16.01
CA THR A 180 -14.59 26.46 14.97
C THR A 180 -15.08 25.77 13.70
N PRO A 181 -14.51 26.09 12.53
CA PRO A 181 -14.60 25.21 11.36
C PRO A 181 -14.14 23.78 11.69
N ILE A 182 -14.45 22.85 10.80
CA ILE A 182 -14.25 21.41 10.98
C ILE A 182 -12.75 21.04 10.88
N ASP A 183 -11.99 21.41 11.92
CA ASP A 183 -10.55 21.22 12.07
C ASP A 183 -10.17 21.11 13.57
N ILE A 184 -9.34 20.12 13.92
CA ILE A 184 -8.91 19.83 15.30
C ILE A 184 -7.89 20.83 15.85
N ASN A 185 -7.03 21.39 15.00
CA ASN A 185 -6.02 22.37 15.40
C ASN A 185 -6.69 23.72 15.69
N LEU A 186 -7.69 24.12 14.90
CA LEU A 186 -8.49 25.31 15.16
C LEU A 186 -9.27 25.17 16.48
N ALA A 187 -9.92 24.02 16.73
CA ALA A 187 -10.60 23.75 18.00
C ALA A 187 -9.63 23.88 19.20
N LYS A 188 -8.43 23.29 19.09
CA LYS A 188 -7.38 23.40 20.10
C LYS A 188 -6.87 24.84 20.28
N GLN A 189 -6.66 25.57 19.18
CA GLN A 189 -6.24 26.98 19.18
C GLN A 189 -7.28 27.87 19.87
N LEU A 190 -8.57 27.74 19.54
CA LEU A 190 -9.62 28.54 20.17
C LEU A 190 -9.75 28.26 21.68
N ASN A 191 -9.64 27.00 22.10
CA ASN A 191 -9.63 26.63 23.52
C ASN A 191 -8.45 27.27 24.26
N ILE A 192 -7.24 27.25 23.66
CA ILE A 192 -6.05 27.92 24.19
C ILE A 192 -6.24 29.45 24.23
N LEU A 193 -6.89 30.05 23.24
CA LEU A 193 -7.17 31.50 23.20
C LEU A 193 -8.19 31.92 24.27
N LEU A 194 -9.19 31.10 24.58
CA LEU A 194 -10.17 31.30 25.64
C LEU A 194 -9.53 31.12 27.04
N GLU A 195 -8.73 30.08 27.23
CA GLU A 195 -7.98 29.84 28.48
C GLU A 195 -7.00 30.99 28.77
N ASN A 196 -6.25 31.46 27.75
CA ASN A 196 -5.35 32.62 27.88
C ASN A 196 -6.07 33.95 28.10
N LEU A 197 -7.35 34.07 27.72
CA LEU A 197 -8.20 35.22 28.06
C LEU A 197 -8.66 35.19 29.53
N GLY A 198 -8.54 34.03 30.20
CA GLY A 198 -9.01 33.80 31.56
C GLY A 198 -10.42 33.20 31.64
N VAL A 199 -10.95 32.62 30.55
CA VAL A 199 -12.20 31.86 30.59
C VAL A 199 -11.94 30.57 31.37
N PRO A 200 -12.71 30.25 32.44
CA PRO A 200 -12.48 29.04 33.21
C PRO A 200 -12.67 27.75 32.39
N ASN A 201 -11.82 26.76 32.61
CA ASN A 201 -11.87 25.48 31.88
C ASN A 201 -13.10 24.62 32.25
N ASP A 202 -13.91 25.01 33.25
CA ASP A 202 -15.24 24.48 33.54
C ASP A 202 -16.38 25.28 32.87
N LYS A 203 -16.04 26.17 31.92
CA LYS A 203 -16.96 27.06 31.18
C LYS A 203 -16.79 27.04 29.65
N ILE A 204 -16.13 26.03 29.09
CA ILE A 204 -15.91 25.90 27.64
C ILE A 204 -16.55 24.60 27.12
N LEU A 205 -17.54 24.71 26.24
CA LEU A 205 -18.04 23.62 25.38
C LEU A 205 -17.46 23.80 23.98
N VAL A 206 -17.11 22.72 23.30
CA VAL A 206 -16.54 22.75 21.94
C VAL A 206 -17.62 22.43 20.90
N ASP A 207 -17.76 23.28 19.89
CA ASP A 207 -18.54 23.03 18.67
C ASP A 207 -17.57 22.98 17.47
N PRO A 208 -17.19 21.80 16.96
CA PRO A 208 -16.27 21.68 15.82
C PRO A 208 -16.94 22.01 14.47
N THR A 209 -18.05 22.75 14.49
CA THR A 209 -19.07 22.89 13.44
C THR A 209 -19.74 21.56 13.12
N THR A 210 -21.06 21.56 13.24
CA THR A 210 -21.90 20.41 12.90
C THR A 210 -22.17 20.39 11.39
N GLY A 211 -22.23 19.19 10.79
CA GLY A 211 -22.64 19.00 9.39
C GLY A 211 -23.86 18.08 9.31
N GLY A 212 -24.75 18.32 8.34
CA GLY A 212 -25.92 17.46 8.09
C GLY A 212 -25.54 16.16 7.38
N VAL A 213 -26.33 15.09 7.54
CA VAL A 213 -26.17 13.86 6.73
C VAL A 213 -26.35 14.20 5.24
N GLY A 214 -25.38 13.81 4.41
CA GLY A 214 -25.27 14.23 3.00
C GLY A 214 -24.65 15.63 2.79
N TYR A 215 -24.39 16.37 3.87
CA TYR A 215 -23.96 17.77 3.90
C TYR A 215 -22.86 18.03 4.95
N GLY A 216 -21.79 17.23 4.94
CA GLY A 216 -20.60 17.48 5.76
C GLY A 216 -20.56 16.81 7.13
N MET A 217 -21.61 16.05 7.51
CA MET A 217 -21.58 15.17 8.70
C MET A 217 -20.33 14.28 8.72
N GLU A 218 -19.83 13.89 7.55
CA GLU A 218 -18.67 13.02 7.41
C GLU A 218 -17.36 13.65 7.92
N TYR A 219 -17.15 14.96 7.72
CA TYR A 219 -15.99 15.66 8.32
C TYR A 219 -16.24 15.95 9.80
N CYS A 220 -17.47 16.35 10.15
CA CYS A 220 -17.88 16.60 11.53
C CYS A 220 -17.61 15.35 12.40
N TYR A 221 -17.99 14.16 11.92
CA TYR A 221 -17.75 12.89 12.58
C TYR A 221 -16.26 12.65 12.79
N SER A 222 -15.43 12.72 11.73
CA SER A 222 -13.99 12.46 11.84
C SER A 222 -13.23 13.47 12.70
N ILE A 223 -13.65 14.74 12.76
CA ILE A 223 -13.03 15.73 13.65
C ILE A 223 -13.48 15.55 15.10
N MET A 224 -14.78 15.29 15.36
CA MET A 224 -15.26 14.92 16.69
C MET A 224 -14.54 13.67 17.22
N GLU A 225 -14.42 12.63 16.39
CA GLU A 225 -13.69 11.41 16.73
C GLU A 225 -12.23 11.72 17.07
N ARG A 226 -11.50 12.45 16.21
CA ARG A 226 -10.11 12.84 16.48
C ARG A 226 -9.96 13.69 17.75
N ILE A 227 -10.90 14.59 18.04
CA ILE A 227 -10.94 15.37 19.29
C ILE A 227 -11.06 14.42 20.49
N ARG A 228 -11.98 13.44 20.45
CA ARG A 228 -12.13 12.44 21.51
C ARG A 228 -10.92 11.51 21.64
N GLN A 229 -10.33 11.05 20.53
CA GLN A 229 -9.10 10.25 20.52
C GLN A 229 -7.95 11.01 21.22
N ALA A 230 -7.71 12.26 20.85
CA ALA A 230 -6.68 13.11 21.47
C ALA A 230 -6.96 13.37 22.96
N ALA A 231 -8.20 13.72 23.32
CA ALA A 231 -8.59 13.99 24.69
C ALA A 231 -8.44 12.78 25.63
N LEU A 232 -8.81 11.57 25.16
CA LEU A 232 -8.95 10.38 26.00
C LEU A 232 -7.75 9.42 25.96
N THR A 233 -7.07 9.28 24.80
CA THR A 233 -5.91 8.36 24.68
C THR A 233 -4.56 9.07 24.69
N GLN A 234 -4.49 10.28 24.14
CA GLN A 234 -3.27 11.09 24.12
C GLN A 234 -3.19 12.06 25.32
N ASN A 235 -4.26 12.17 26.12
CA ASN A 235 -4.40 13.07 27.26
C ASN A 235 -4.18 14.55 26.91
N ASP A 236 -4.69 14.99 25.76
CA ASP A 236 -4.62 16.39 25.34
C ASP A 236 -5.61 17.26 26.14
N ASP A 237 -5.09 17.92 27.18
CA ASP A 237 -5.91 18.70 28.13
C ASP A 237 -6.65 19.88 27.48
N LYS A 238 -6.23 20.31 26.29
CA LYS A 238 -6.85 21.38 25.50
C LYS A 238 -7.99 20.89 24.60
N LEU A 239 -8.24 19.58 24.56
CA LEU A 239 -9.35 18.94 23.85
C LEU A 239 -10.28 18.14 24.78
N GLN A 240 -9.97 18.04 26.08
CA GLN A 240 -10.78 17.39 27.13
C GLN A 240 -12.08 18.15 27.50
N TYR A 241 -12.69 18.88 26.56
CA TYR A 241 -13.92 19.62 26.78
C TYR A 241 -15.14 18.82 26.28
N PRO A 242 -16.35 19.04 26.85
CA PRO A 242 -17.57 18.47 26.31
C PRO A 242 -17.90 19.04 24.93
N ILE A 243 -18.50 18.22 24.06
CA ILE A 243 -18.87 18.60 22.69
C ILE A 243 -20.36 18.94 22.62
N ILE A 244 -20.68 20.09 22.03
CA ILE A 244 -22.04 20.54 21.70
C ILE A 244 -22.21 20.55 20.18
N ASN A 245 -23.32 20.00 19.67
CA ASN A 245 -23.62 19.95 18.23
C ASN A 245 -24.97 20.57 17.89
N ASN A 246 -24.98 21.42 16.87
CA ASN A 246 -26.15 22.13 16.40
C ASN A 246 -26.76 21.46 15.16
N VAL A 247 -27.42 20.32 15.37
CA VAL A 247 -28.01 19.50 14.29
C VAL A 247 -29.24 20.18 13.66
N ALA A 248 -29.99 20.93 14.46
CA ALA A 248 -31.27 21.53 14.12
C ALA A 248 -31.26 22.38 12.83
N GLU A 249 -30.36 23.36 12.72
CA GLU A 249 -30.28 24.21 11.52
C GLU A 249 -29.60 23.48 10.36
N GLU A 250 -28.52 22.74 10.64
CA GLU A 250 -27.72 22.06 9.63
C GLU A 250 -28.49 21.03 8.80
N VAL A 251 -29.46 20.35 9.42
CA VAL A 251 -30.37 19.44 8.72
C VAL A 251 -31.56 20.17 8.10
N TRP A 252 -32.29 21.01 8.85
CA TRP A 252 -33.54 21.57 8.36
C TRP A 252 -33.39 22.76 7.39
N LYS A 253 -32.16 23.24 7.15
CA LYS A 253 -31.85 24.14 6.03
C LYS A 253 -31.67 23.42 4.69
N THR A 254 -31.49 22.10 4.68
CA THR A 254 -31.28 21.31 3.45
C THR A 254 -32.49 21.34 2.52
N LYS A 255 -32.27 21.12 1.22
CA LYS A 255 -33.33 21.07 0.22
C LYS A 255 -34.29 19.91 0.50
N GLU A 256 -33.74 18.77 0.88
CA GLU A 256 -34.43 17.51 1.13
C GLU A 256 -35.38 17.62 2.33
N ALA A 257 -34.98 18.36 3.37
CA ALA A 257 -35.85 18.67 4.52
C ALA A 257 -36.92 19.74 4.21
N LYS A 258 -36.71 20.61 3.21
CA LYS A 258 -37.66 21.67 2.80
C LYS A 258 -38.64 21.26 1.68
N LEU A 259 -38.35 20.24 0.87
CA LEU A 259 -39.25 19.76 -0.20
C LEU A 259 -40.50 19.08 0.38
N SER A 260 -41.67 19.35 -0.19
CA SER A 260 -42.89 18.57 0.05
C SER A 260 -42.84 17.20 -0.67
N THR A 261 -43.74 16.28 -0.29
CA THR A 261 -43.85 14.96 -0.96
C THR A 261 -44.33 15.08 -2.40
N ASP A 262 -45.20 16.04 -2.73
CA ASP A 262 -45.65 16.27 -4.11
C ASP A 262 -44.53 16.79 -5.03
N ALA A 263 -43.54 17.50 -4.46
CA ALA A 263 -42.45 18.11 -5.22
C ALA A 263 -41.35 17.11 -5.64
N ASP A 264 -41.10 16.08 -4.83
CA ASP A 264 -40.35 14.88 -5.25
C ASP A 264 -40.84 13.62 -4.49
N PRO A 265 -41.81 12.88 -5.07
CA PRO A 265 -42.35 11.67 -4.45
C PRO A 265 -41.32 10.56 -4.21
N LYS A 266 -40.17 10.58 -4.91
CA LYS A 266 -39.12 9.55 -4.76
C LYS A 266 -38.40 9.65 -3.42
N LEU A 267 -38.42 10.83 -2.80
CA LEU A 267 -37.85 11.08 -1.47
C LEU A 267 -38.82 10.69 -0.33
N GLY A 268 -40.04 10.25 -0.66
CA GLY A 268 -41.05 9.77 0.29
C GLY A 268 -41.81 10.86 1.08
N GLU A 269 -42.40 10.45 2.20
CA GLU A 269 -43.13 11.31 3.14
C GLU A 269 -42.23 12.39 3.76
N ALA A 270 -42.51 13.66 3.49
CA ALA A 270 -41.70 14.80 3.97
C ALA A 270 -41.62 14.84 5.51
N GLY A 271 -42.76 14.62 6.17
CA GLY A 271 -42.85 14.56 7.64
C GLY A 271 -42.02 13.45 8.27
N THR A 272 -41.76 12.35 7.54
CA THR A 272 -40.87 11.28 8.00
C THR A 272 -39.41 11.54 7.59
N ARG A 273 -39.19 12.09 6.39
CA ARG A 273 -37.87 12.40 5.84
C ARG A 273 -37.09 13.39 6.71
N GLY A 274 -37.67 14.54 7.05
CA GLY A 274 -36.97 15.56 7.85
C GLY A 274 -36.56 15.04 9.25
N ILE A 275 -37.48 14.32 9.91
CA ILE A 275 -37.23 13.68 11.22
C ILE A 275 -36.13 12.60 11.11
N ASN A 276 -36.14 11.79 10.06
CA ASN A 276 -35.12 10.75 9.87
C ASN A 276 -33.74 11.35 9.55
N LEU A 277 -33.66 12.38 8.72
CA LEU A 277 -32.39 13.09 8.47
C LEU A 277 -31.83 13.69 9.76
N GLU A 278 -32.69 14.28 10.60
CA GLU A 278 -32.28 14.84 11.89
C GLU A 278 -31.85 13.76 12.87
N ALA A 279 -32.60 12.66 12.96
CA ALA A 279 -32.29 11.52 13.83
C ALA A 279 -30.98 10.82 13.44
N ILE A 280 -30.72 10.59 12.15
CA ILE A 280 -29.47 9.96 11.69
C ILE A 280 -28.29 10.89 11.99
N THR A 281 -28.40 12.19 11.68
CA THR A 281 -27.35 13.18 11.99
C THR A 281 -27.06 13.24 13.50
N ALA A 282 -28.11 13.25 14.34
CA ALA A 282 -27.99 13.21 15.79
C ALA A 282 -27.35 11.91 16.33
N LEU A 283 -27.70 10.74 15.77
CA LEU A 283 -27.08 9.46 16.13
C LEU A 283 -25.59 9.42 15.74
N SER A 284 -25.24 9.91 14.54
CA SER A 284 -23.85 10.03 14.09
C SER A 284 -23.04 10.96 15.00
N ALA A 285 -23.59 12.11 15.38
CA ALA A 285 -22.95 13.01 16.34
C ALA A 285 -22.77 12.36 17.73
N LEU A 286 -23.77 11.64 18.25
CA LEU A 286 -23.64 10.91 19.51
C LEU A 286 -22.54 9.83 19.47
N GLN A 287 -22.47 9.06 18.38
CA GLN A 287 -21.44 8.02 18.20
C GLN A 287 -20.02 8.60 18.09
N ALA A 288 -19.85 9.75 17.42
CA ALA A 288 -18.58 10.50 17.44
C ALA A 288 -18.32 11.22 18.78
N GLY A 289 -19.23 11.12 19.75
CA GLY A 289 -19.07 11.61 21.12
C GLY A 289 -19.61 13.02 21.37
N SER A 290 -20.82 13.35 20.92
CA SER A 290 -21.55 14.55 21.36
C SER A 290 -22.12 14.40 22.78
N ASP A 291 -22.05 15.44 23.60
CA ASP A 291 -22.62 15.49 24.96
C ASP A 291 -23.91 16.32 25.05
N LEU A 292 -24.15 17.21 24.08
CA LEU A 292 -25.28 18.13 24.04
C LEU A 292 -25.72 18.37 22.59
N LEU A 293 -26.88 17.81 22.22
CA LEU A 293 -27.48 18.00 20.90
C LEU A 293 -28.52 19.11 20.92
N ILE A 294 -28.51 20.00 19.92
CA ILE A 294 -29.62 20.91 19.62
C ILE A 294 -30.42 20.34 18.45
N LEU A 295 -31.71 20.08 18.68
CA LEU A 295 -32.67 19.51 17.73
C LEU A 295 -33.82 20.49 17.48
N ARG A 296 -34.50 20.40 16.33
CA ARG A 296 -35.69 21.19 15.98
C ARG A 296 -36.98 20.44 16.27
N HIS A 297 -37.07 19.16 15.92
CA HIS A 297 -38.35 18.45 15.94
C HIS A 297 -38.51 17.52 17.17
N PRO A 298 -39.61 17.60 17.93
CA PRO A 298 -39.75 16.89 19.21
C PRO A 298 -39.82 15.36 19.09
N LYS A 299 -40.33 14.81 17.98
CA LYS A 299 -40.23 13.35 17.72
C LYS A 299 -38.78 12.89 17.56
N THR A 300 -37.89 13.74 17.06
CA THR A 300 -36.45 13.43 16.99
C THR A 300 -35.88 13.33 18.39
N LEU A 301 -36.24 14.27 19.27
CA LEU A 301 -35.86 14.22 20.70
C LEU A 301 -36.40 12.95 21.37
N GLU A 302 -37.65 12.55 21.10
CA GLU A 302 -38.23 11.29 21.59
C GLU A 302 -37.42 10.06 21.11
N HIS A 303 -37.14 9.97 19.81
CA HIS A 303 -36.36 8.88 19.22
C HIS A 303 -34.95 8.79 19.81
N ILE A 304 -34.25 9.92 19.91
CA ILE A 304 -32.88 9.98 20.44
C ILE A 304 -32.85 9.71 21.95
N ARG A 305 -33.81 10.22 22.73
CA ARG A 305 -33.92 9.90 24.16
C ARG A 305 -34.18 8.41 24.37
N LYS A 306 -35.05 7.80 23.56
CA LYS A 306 -35.29 6.35 23.62
C LYS A 306 -34.03 5.55 23.28
N TYR A 307 -33.26 6.01 22.28
CA TYR A 307 -31.97 5.41 21.93
C TYR A 307 -30.95 5.49 23.08
N ILE A 308 -30.68 6.68 23.60
CA ILE A 308 -29.77 6.91 24.75
C ILE A 308 -30.19 6.03 25.94
N SER A 309 -31.49 5.98 26.25
CA SER A 309 -32.06 5.15 27.32
C SER A 309 -31.87 3.63 27.10
N SER A 310 -31.69 3.18 25.85
CA SER A 310 -31.48 1.77 25.51
C SER A 310 -30.00 1.36 25.46
N ILE A 311 -29.09 2.28 25.11
CA ILE A 311 -27.65 2.00 24.96
C ILE A 311 -26.84 2.32 26.23
N MET A 312 -27.32 3.21 27.12
CA MET A 312 -26.70 3.51 28.41
C MET A 312 -27.06 2.52 29.54
N VAL A 313 -27.59 1.34 29.20
CA VAL A 313 -27.67 0.22 30.16
C VAL A 313 -26.25 -0.28 30.45
N GLU A 314 -25.94 -0.61 31.71
CA GLU A 314 -24.60 -1.03 32.14
C GLU A 314 -24.21 -2.37 31.48
N THR A 315 -23.58 -2.26 30.30
CA THR A 315 -23.28 -3.40 29.43
C THR A 315 -21.96 -4.01 29.86
N THR A 316 -22.05 -4.98 30.77
CA THR A 316 -20.94 -5.89 31.11
C THR A 316 -20.80 -6.99 30.07
N LEU A 317 -19.63 -7.61 29.96
CA LEU A 317 -19.41 -8.75 29.05
C LEU A 317 -20.36 -9.92 29.34
N ASP A 318 -20.75 -10.12 30.60
CA ASP A 318 -21.75 -11.12 30.99
C ASP A 318 -23.17 -10.72 30.55
N ALA A 319 -23.52 -9.43 30.63
CA ALA A 319 -24.82 -8.90 30.22
C ALA A 319 -25.02 -8.89 28.69
N MET A 320 -23.94 -8.94 27.90
CA MET A 320 -24.02 -9.05 26.43
C MET A 320 -24.57 -10.41 25.94
N GLY A 321 -24.77 -11.39 26.82
CA GLY A 321 -25.56 -12.59 26.52
C GLY A 321 -24.98 -13.49 25.42
N VAL A 322 -23.67 -13.45 25.21
CA VAL A 322 -22.97 -14.27 24.20
C VAL A 322 -23.06 -15.75 24.59
N ASP A 323 -23.99 -16.49 23.95
CA ASP A 323 -24.08 -17.95 24.17
C ASP A 323 -22.89 -18.66 23.51
N LEU A 324 -21.87 -18.89 24.33
CA LEU A 324 -20.63 -19.60 23.96
C LEU A 324 -20.88 -20.99 23.36
N LYS A 325 -22.05 -21.60 23.57
CA LYS A 325 -22.41 -22.90 22.96
C LYS A 325 -22.65 -22.79 21.45
N LEU A 326 -23.03 -21.62 20.93
CA LEU A 326 -23.18 -21.41 19.50
C LEU A 326 -21.83 -21.40 18.77
N ILE A 327 -20.73 -21.11 19.48
CA ILE A 327 -19.37 -21.18 18.92
C ILE A 327 -18.92 -22.65 18.77
N GLU A 328 -19.28 -23.53 19.71
CA GLU A 328 -19.02 -24.98 19.57
C GLU A 328 -19.95 -25.66 18.53
N ALA A 329 -21.12 -25.07 18.26
CA ALA A 329 -22.09 -25.60 17.30
C ALA A 329 -21.72 -25.37 15.82
N ALA A 330 -20.81 -24.44 15.53
CA ALA A 330 -20.43 -24.05 14.17
C ALA A 330 -19.39 -24.99 13.49
N ALA A 331 -18.93 -26.04 14.17
CA ALA A 331 -18.06 -27.06 13.57
C ALA A 331 -18.88 -28.04 12.71
N PRO A 332 -18.67 -28.13 11.38
CA PRO A 332 -19.52 -28.92 10.49
C PRO A 332 -19.31 -30.44 10.70
N LYS A 333 -20.22 -31.07 11.45
CA LYS A 333 -20.36 -32.53 11.44
C LYS A 333 -21.06 -32.95 10.15
N ALA A 334 -20.36 -33.74 9.34
CA ALA A 334 -20.96 -34.34 8.14
C ALA A 334 -22.02 -35.37 8.53
N GLU A 335 -23.24 -35.24 8.01
CA GLU A 335 -24.29 -36.25 8.12
C GLU A 335 -24.32 -37.19 6.90
N PRO A 336 -24.69 -38.48 7.04
CA PRO A 336 -24.66 -39.45 5.94
C PRO A 336 -25.85 -39.31 4.98
N ALA A 337 -25.67 -39.75 3.73
CA ALA A 337 -26.71 -39.74 2.71
C ALA A 337 -27.93 -40.63 3.05
N ALA A 338 -29.10 -40.23 2.56
CA ALA A 338 -30.38 -40.86 2.84
C ALA A 338 -30.45 -42.36 2.44
N ALA A 339 -31.06 -43.18 3.30
CA ALA A 339 -31.14 -44.61 3.13
C ALA A 339 -32.12 -45.05 2.03
N LYS A 340 -31.74 -46.07 1.25
CA LYS A 340 -32.64 -46.88 0.41
C LYS A 340 -33.20 -48.08 1.21
N PRO A 341 -34.37 -48.63 0.83
CA PRO A 341 -35.13 -49.56 1.67
C PRO A 341 -34.48 -50.95 1.84
N ALA A 342 -34.89 -51.62 2.92
CA ALA A 342 -34.22 -52.80 3.47
C ALA A 342 -34.52 -54.14 2.77
N ALA A 343 -33.60 -55.10 2.95
CA ALA A 343 -33.79 -56.52 2.66
C ALA A 343 -33.20 -57.40 3.80
N ALA A 344 -33.74 -58.61 3.93
CA ALA A 344 -33.62 -59.56 5.05
C ALA A 344 -32.26 -59.76 5.76
N ALA A 345 -32.32 -60.14 7.04
CA ALA A 345 -31.18 -60.53 7.89
C ALA A 345 -31.19 -62.03 8.26
N PRO A 346 -30.02 -62.63 8.56
CA PRO A 346 -29.91 -63.79 9.46
C PRO A 346 -29.09 -63.50 10.75
N LYS A 347 -29.14 -64.44 11.70
CA LYS A 347 -28.83 -64.29 13.15
C LYS A 347 -27.34 -64.47 13.57
N PRO A 348 -26.97 -64.18 14.85
CA PRO A 348 -25.57 -63.97 15.29
C PRO A 348 -25.02 -64.97 16.34
N ALA A 349 -23.70 -64.94 16.53
CA ALA A 349 -22.90 -65.26 17.74
C ALA A 349 -21.45 -64.73 17.52
N GLU A 350 -20.55 -64.43 18.48
CA GLU A 350 -20.57 -64.54 19.95
C GLU A 350 -19.61 -63.49 20.59
N LYS A 351 -19.56 -63.38 21.94
CA LYS A 351 -18.62 -62.53 22.71
C LYS A 351 -18.21 -63.24 24.02
N PRO A 352 -16.92 -63.22 24.41
CA PRO A 352 -16.50 -62.47 25.61
C PRO A 352 -15.19 -61.67 25.41
N ALA A 353 -14.84 -60.55 26.07
CA ALA A 353 -14.95 -60.07 27.48
C ALA A 353 -13.63 -60.31 28.30
N PRO A 354 -13.35 -59.61 29.42
CA PRO A 354 -12.24 -58.61 29.44
C PRO A 354 -11.27 -58.68 30.64
N ALA A 355 -10.33 -57.72 30.74
CA ALA A 355 -9.42 -57.51 31.90
C ALA A 355 -9.24 -56.00 32.26
N PRO A 356 -8.79 -55.61 33.49
CA PRO A 356 -9.13 -54.32 34.10
C PRO A 356 -7.95 -53.38 34.54
N ALA A 357 -8.29 -52.23 35.15
CA ALA A 357 -7.40 -51.17 35.71
C ALA A 357 -7.30 -51.25 37.27
N PRO A 358 -6.81 -50.25 38.08
CA PRO A 358 -6.02 -49.00 37.86
C PRO A 358 -4.67 -49.05 38.67
N PRO A 359 -4.27 -48.28 39.75
CA PRO A 359 -4.45 -46.87 40.18
C PRO A 359 -3.22 -46.10 40.81
N LYS A 360 -3.32 -44.75 40.89
CA LYS A 360 -2.69 -43.81 41.89
C LYS A 360 -1.15 -43.54 41.84
N ALA A 361 -0.63 -42.69 42.76
CA ALA A 361 0.58 -41.85 42.56
C ALA A 361 1.40 -41.45 43.84
N ALA A 362 2.60 -40.87 43.60
CA ALA A 362 3.48 -39.98 44.44
C ALA A 362 4.63 -40.54 45.34
N GLU A 363 5.88 -40.12 45.01
CA GLU A 363 7.14 -39.93 45.81
C GLU A 363 7.76 -41.08 46.66
N PRO A 364 9.04 -41.05 47.18
CA PRO A 364 10.08 -40.00 47.22
C PRO A 364 11.55 -40.43 46.80
N LYS A 365 12.58 -39.81 47.42
CA LYS A 365 14.01 -39.55 47.04
C LYS A 365 15.13 -40.62 47.31
N GLU A 366 16.30 -40.41 46.65
CA GLU A 366 17.73 -40.60 47.10
C GLU A 366 18.24 -42.05 47.48
N GLU A 367 19.53 -42.46 47.43
CA GLU A 367 20.84 -41.80 47.23
C GLU A 367 22.02 -42.74 46.74
N LYS A 368 23.10 -42.15 46.17
CA LYS A 368 24.56 -42.58 46.10
C LYS A 368 25.06 -43.89 45.40
N ALA A 369 26.36 -43.88 45.06
CA ALA A 369 27.14 -44.95 44.40
C ALA A 369 28.67 -44.89 44.72
N PRO A 370 29.43 -46.00 44.57
CA PRO A 370 30.86 -45.97 44.16
C PRO A 370 31.30 -47.20 43.28
N PRO A 371 32.60 -47.43 42.90
CA PRO A 371 33.43 -46.68 41.93
C PRO A 371 34.23 -47.60 40.94
N VAL A 372 35.42 -47.16 40.45
CA VAL A 372 36.54 -47.89 39.72
C VAL A 372 36.50 -47.91 38.17
N THR A 373 37.56 -47.67 37.36
CA THR A 373 38.76 -46.76 37.36
C THR A 373 39.33 -46.54 35.92
N LYS A 374 40.20 -45.52 35.73
CA LYS A 374 41.01 -45.13 34.53
C LYS A 374 42.15 -46.11 34.14
N PRO A 375 42.94 -45.99 33.02
CA PRO A 375 43.28 -44.82 32.14
C PRO A 375 42.97 -45.05 30.62
N ALA A 376 43.55 -44.45 29.54
CA ALA A 376 44.73 -43.58 29.26
C ALA A 376 44.57 -42.69 27.97
N ALA A 377 45.66 -42.23 27.32
CA ALA A 377 45.71 -41.43 26.07
C ALA A 377 47.04 -41.69 25.28
N PRO A 378 47.18 -41.42 23.93
CA PRO A 378 47.51 -40.05 23.44
C PRO A 378 47.20 -39.66 21.94
N LYS A 379 47.22 -38.33 21.67
CA LYS A 379 47.71 -37.57 20.47
C LYS A 379 47.43 -37.94 18.97
N ALA A 380 46.80 -36.96 18.27
CA ALA A 380 47.24 -36.26 17.03
C ALA A 380 47.07 -36.80 15.56
N ALA A 381 46.18 -36.12 14.81
CA ALA A 381 46.32 -35.51 13.46
C ALA A 381 46.26 -36.31 12.10
N ALA A 382 45.49 -35.72 11.15
CA ALA A 382 45.60 -35.68 9.66
C ALA A 382 44.81 -36.65 8.72
N LYS A 383 43.82 -36.07 7.98
CA LYS A 383 43.43 -36.16 6.52
C LYS A 383 43.73 -37.41 5.64
N PRO A 384 43.01 -37.62 4.50
CA PRO A 384 41.57 -37.48 4.16
C PRO A 384 41.07 -38.61 3.16
N ALA A 385 40.04 -38.33 2.32
CA ALA A 385 39.41 -39.12 1.20
C ALA A 385 38.07 -39.80 1.59
N VAL A 386 36.92 -39.59 0.93
CA VAL A 386 36.48 -39.67 -0.50
C VAL A 386 36.11 -41.11 -0.91
N GLU A 387 34.88 -41.52 -0.60
CA GLU A 387 34.16 -42.65 -1.21
C GLU A 387 32.66 -42.62 -0.80
N GLU A 388 31.78 -41.99 -1.60
CA GLU A 388 30.30 -42.18 -1.58
C GLU A 388 29.60 -41.42 -2.74
N GLU A 389 29.78 -41.85 -3.99
CA GLU A 389 29.07 -41.25 -5.16
C GLU A 389 28.70 -42.27 -6.27
N GLU A 390 28.47 -43.54 -5.94
CA GLU A 390 28.05 -44.58 -6.91
C GLU A 390 26.72 -45.28 -6.52
N ALA A 391 25.63 -44.51 -6.45
CA ALA A 391 24.29 -45.03 -6.14
C ALA A 391 23.13 -44.46 -7.00
N ILE A 392 23.44 -43.94 -8.20
CA ILE A 392 22.43 -43.45 -9.16
C ILE A 392 22.68 -44.07 -10.55
N MET A 393 21.68 -44.78 -11.08
CA MET A 393 21.62 -45.59 -12.32
C MET A 393 21.83 -47.10 -12.15
N GLY A 394 20.72 -47.85 -12.12
CA GLY A 394 20.72 -49.32 -12.09
C GLY A 394 21.00 -49.94 -13.46
N LEU A 395 22.29 -50.10 -13.80
CA LEU A 395 22.77 -50.91 -14.92
C LEU A 395 23.15 -52.33 -14.44
N THR A 396 23.04 -53.34 -15.29
CA THR A 396 23.48 -54.70 -14.96
C THR A 396 24.96 -54.90 -15.25
N LYS A 397 25.56 -55.97 -14.71
CA LYS A 397 26.98 -56.27 -14.94
C LYS A 397 27.29 -56.63 -16.40
N ASP A 398 26.30 -57.15 -17.14
CA ASP A 398 26.47 -57.58 -18.52
C ASP A 398 26.46 -56.38 -19.48
N ASP A 399 25.64 -55.34 -19.19
CA ASP A 399 25.66 -54.05 -19.90
C ASP A 399 27.06 -53.41 -19.85
N VAL A 400 27.67 -53.44 -18.66
CA VAL A 400 29.02 -52.90 -18.40
C VAL A 400 30.12 -53.72 -19.08
N GLN A 401 29.88 -55.01 -19.35
CA GLN A 401 30.82 -55.87 -20.08
C GLN A 401 30.78 -55.59 -21.60
N GLY A 402 29.59 -55.53 -22.19
CA GLY A 402 29.42 -55.23 -23.62
C GLY A 402 30.00 -53.86 -24.03
N LEU A 403 29.86 -52.85 -23.17
CA LEU A 403 30.49 -51.54 -23.35
C LEU A 403 32.03 -51.60 -23.39
N LYS A 404 32.66 -52.44 -22.56
CA LYS A 404 34.12 -52.59 -22.52
C LYS A 404 34.66 -53.28 -23.78
N GLU A 405 33.95 -54.29 -24.28
CA GLU A 405 34.34 -55.02 -25.49
C GLU A 405 34.22 -54.15 -26.75
N MET A 406 33.17 -53.32 -26.84
CA MET A 406 33.00 -52.34 -27.92
C MET A 406 34.15 -51.30 -27.95
N VAL A 407 34.57 -50.80 -26.78
CA VAL A 407 35.73 -49.90 -26.65
C VAL A 407 37.05 -50.61 -27.02
N GLY A 408 37.19 -51.89 -26.69
CA GLY A 408 38.33 -52.73 -27.12
C GLY A 408 38.44 -52.83 -28.64
N PHE A 409 37.33 -53.09 -29.33
CA PHE A 409 37.27 -53.22 -30.79
C PHE A 409 37.73 -51.93 -31.50
N PHE A 410 37.22 -50.77 -31.08
CA PHE A 410 37.65 -49.47 -31.62
C PHE A 410 39.15 -49.18 -31.40
N LYS A 411 39.74 -49.70 -30.32
CA LYS A 411 41.17 -49.53 -30.01
C LYS A 411 42.06 -50.40 -30.90
N ALA A 412 41.60 -51.60 -31.26
CA ALA A 412 42.30 -52.49 -32.20
C ALA A 412 42.28 -51.92 -33.63
N LEU A 413 41.11 -51.50 -34.12
CA LEU A 413 40.93 -50.99 -35.50
C LEU A 413 41.88 -49.83 -35.83
N LYS A 414 42.10 -48.93 -34.86
CA LYS A 414 42.95 -47.74 -35.02
C LYS A 414 44.46 -48.05 -35.10
N THR A 415 44.88 -49.27 -34.76
CA THR A 415 46.29 -49.71 -34.82
C THR A 415 46.63 -50.40 -36.15
N ALA A 416 45.63 -50.83 -36.92
CA ALA A 416 45.81 -51.67 -38.11
C ALA A 416 46.00 -50.91 -39.43
N MET A 417 45.79 -49.58 -39.47
CA MET A 417 45.79 -48.79 -40.70
C MET A 417 46.91 -47.74 -40.70
N GLY A 418 48.05 -48.12 -41.28
CA GLY A 418 49.18 -47.23 -41.56
C GLY A 418 48.90 -46.25 -42.71
N ALA A 419 49.77 -45.26 -42.88
CA ALA A 419 49.59 -44.17 -43.84
C ALA A 419 50.20 -44.48 -45.23
N ASP A 420 49.55 -44.00 -46.30
CA ASP A 420 50.19 -43.17 -47.35
C ASP A 420 49.18 -42.73 -48.44
N ALA A 421 48.73 -41.46 -48.38
CA ALA A 421 48.16 -40.69 -49.50
C ALA A 421 48.03 -39.19 -49.12
N PRO A 422 48.25 -38.21 -50.03
CA PRO A 422 48.49 -36.81 -49.61
C PRO A 422 47.34 -35.82 -49.90
N VAL A 423 46.65 -35.32 -48.87
CA VAL A 423 45.81 -34.10 -48.95
C VAL A 423 45.89 -33.29 -47.65
N ALA A 424 46.07 -31.97 -47.79
CA ALA A 424 45.98 -30.91 -46.77
C ALA A 424 46.89 -31.02 -45.51
N LYS A 425 47.60 -29.93 -45.19
CA LYS A 425 48.26 -29.78 -43.89
C LYS A 425 47.21 -29.59 -42.80
N ALA A 426 46.92 -30.65 -42.06
CA ALA A 426 46.43 -30.51 -40.69
C ALA A 426 47.59 -29.98 -39.84
N GLU A 427 47.45 -28.78 -39.28
CA GLU A 427 48.32 -28.34 -38.19
C GLU A 427 48.05 -29.23 -36.96
N GLY A 428 49.03 -29.30 -36.04
CA GLY A 428 48.98 -30.23 -34.91
C GLY A 428 47.78 -29.99 -33.96
N PRO A 429 47.60 -30.83 -32.91
CA PRO A 429 46.59 -30.58 -31.89
C PRO A 429 46.77 -29.15 -31.39
N ALA A 430 45.78 -28.30 -31.67
CA ALA A 430 45.90 -26.87 -31.42
C ALA A 430 46.27 -26.68 -29.95
N VAL A 431 47.43 -26.05 -29.70
CA VAL A 431 47.86 -25.70 -28.35
C VAL A 431 46.71 -24.92 -27.76
N VAL A 432 46.02 -25.52 -26.77
CA VAL A 432 44.88 -24.90 -26.11
C VAL A 432 45.41 -23.60 -25.54
N ALA A 433 45.05 -22.49 -26.18
CA ALA A 433 45.61 -21.18 -25.86
C ALA A 433 45.41 -20.98 -24.35
N PRO A 434 46.50 -20.85 -23.56
CA PRO A 434 46.43 -21.01 -22.12
C PRO A 434 45.36 -20.05 -21.59
N PRO A 435 44.32 -20.59 -20.90
CA PRO A 435 42.99 -19.98 -20.83
C PRO A 435 43.12 -18.50 -20.49
N PRO A 436 42.73 -17.61 -21.43
CA PRO A 436 43.41 -16.35 -21.71
C PRO A 436 43.61 -15.59 -20.42
N LYS A 437 44.89 -15.59 -19.94
CA LYS A 437 45.28 -15.31 -18.54
C LYS A 437 44.26 -14.36 -17.92
N LYS A 438 43.39 -14.89 -17.02
CA LYS A 438 42.33 -14.11 -16.36
C LYS A 438 42.95 -12.79 -15.97
N LYS A 439 42.51 -11.70 -16.58
CA LYS A 439 43.22 -10.43 -16.48
C LYS A 439 43.18 -10.02 -15.02
N GLU A 440 44.30 -10.15 -14.33
CA GLU A 440 44.42 -9.90 -12.89
C GLU A 440 44.26 -8.39 -12.69
N VAL A 441 43.00 -7.97 -12.58
CA VAL A 441 42.66 -6.59 -12.25
C VAL A 441 42.92 -6.47 -10.76
N GLY A 442 43.99 -5.74 -10.40
CA GLY A 442 44.31 -5.42 -9.02
C GLY A 442 43.14 -4.72 -8.30
N PRO A 443 43.22 -4.55 -6.97
CA PRO A 443 42.11 -4.04 -6.17
C PRO A 443 41.56 -2.71 -6.71
N ALA A 444 40.24 -2.54 -6.67
CA ALA A 444 39.60 -1.33 -7.20
C ALA A 444 39.51 -0.22 -6.15
N ASP A 445 39.52 1.01 -6.63
CA ASP A 445 38.80 2.08 -5.95
C ASP A 445 37.29 1.86 -6.12
N TRP A 446 36.69 1.09 -5.20
CA TRP A 446 35.26 0.77 -5.23
C TRP A 446 34.35 1.99 -5.04
N THR A 447 34.88 3.15 -4.60
CA THR A 447 34.11 4.41 -4.54
C THR A 447 33.73 4.94 -5.94
N GLN A 448 34.30 4.38 -7.00
CA GLN A 448 33.93 4.64 -8.40
C GLN A 448 32.79 3.72 -8.90
N TYR A 449 32.47 2.64 -8.16
CA TYR A 449 31.56 1.57 -8.59
C TYR A 449 30.28 1.44 -7.75
N ALA A 450 30.22 2.05 -6.57
CA ALA A 450 28.99 2.24 -5.78
C ALA A 450 29.04 3.59 -5.04
N ILE A 451 27.89 4.11 -4.59
CA ILE A 451 27.82 5.22 -3.60
C ILE A 451 27.63 4.73 -2.16
N ASP A 452 27.20 3.49 -1.97
CA ASP A 452 26.78 2.89 -0.70
C ASP A 452 27.97 2.37 0.13
N THR A 453 28.16 2.86 1.37
CA THR A 453 29.31 2.51 2.22
C THR A 453 29.39 1.00 2.53
N PRO A 454 28.30 0.32 2.96
CA PRO A 454 28.30 -1.13 3.19
C PRO A 454 28.72 -1.95 1.96
N THR A 455 28.28 -1.55 0.77
CA THR A 455 28.69 -2.15 -0.51
C THR A 455 30.17 -1.91 -0.80
N ILE A 456 30.66 -0.69 -0.58
CA ILE A 456 32.08 -0.33 -0.77
C ILE A 456 32.99 -1.14 0.17
N GLU A 457 32.66 -1.24 1.46
CA GLU A 457 33.47 -2.00 2.43
C GLU A 457 33.37 -3.51 2.21
N GLY A 458 32.21 -4.03 1.83
CA GLY A 458 32.05 -5.42 1.42
C GLY A 458 32.87 -5.77 0.17
N LEU A 459 32.95 -4.87 -0.82
CA LEU A 459 33.80 -5.05 -1.99
C LEU A 459 35.30 -4.92 -1.67
N LYS A 460 35.70 -4.00 -0.78
CA LYS A 460 37.07 -3.95 -0.23
C LYS A 460 37.43 -5.22 0.53
N LYS A 461 36.49 -5.83 1.26
CA LYS A 461 36.68 -7.15 1.91
C LYS A 461 36.82 -8.25 0.86
N ALA A 462 36.02 -8.24 -0.20
CA ALA A 462 36.13 -9.20 -1.30
C ALA A 462 37.51 -9.16 -1.98
N ASP A 463 38.04 -7.97 -2.30
CA ASP A 463 39.40 -7.81 -2.85
C ASP A 463 40.49 -8.34 -1.88
N ARG A 464 40.35 -8.16 -0.56
CA ARG A 464 41.32 -8.65 0.45
C ARG A 464 41.30 -10.17 0.60
N GLU A 465 40.13 -10.78 0.65
CA GLU A 465 39.95 -12.21 0.91
C GLU A 465 39.87 -13.07 -0.37
N GLY A 466 39.90 -12.44 -1.55
CA GLY A 466 39.84 -13.12 -2.86
C GLY A 466 38.44 -13.53 -3.34
N TYR A 467 37.37 -12.98 -2.76
CA TYR A 467 35.99 -13.32 -3.13
C TYR A 467 35.54 -12.64 -4.44
N THR A 468 34.76 -13.35 -5.28
CA THR A 468 34.34 -12.85 -6.60
C THR A 468 32.85 -12.49 -6.64
N THR A 469 32.52 -11.20 -6.74
CA THR A 469 31.13 -10.69 -6.89
C THR A 469 30.79 -10.26 -8.32
N ALA A 470 29.53 -9.89 -8.57
CA ALA A 470 29.02 -9.35 -9.82
C ALA A 470 29.83 -8.15 -10.33
N PHE A 471 30.32 -7.30 -9.43
CA PHE A 471 31.20 -6.18 -9.76
C PHE A 471 32.57 -6.64 -10.31
N HIS A 472 33.16 -7.69 -9.71
CA HIS A 472 34.40 -8.31 -10.21
C HIS A 472 34.19 -8.97 -11.58
N ARG A 473 33.05 -9.65 -11.77
CA ARG A 473 32.62 -10.23 -13.05
C ARG A 473 32.37 -9.15 -14.11
N ALA A 474 31.80 -8.01 -13.74
CA ALA A 474 31.55 -6.89 -14.65
C ALA A 474 32.83 -6.16 -15.09
N ARG A 475 33.82 -6.01 -14.18
CA ARG A 475 35.16 -5.45 -14.48
C ARG A 475 35.97 -6.32 -15.46
N THR A 476 35.77 -7.63 -15.44
CA THR A 476 36.54 -8.59 -16.26
C THR A 476 35.84 -9.00 -17.55
N MET A 477 34.50 -9.00 -17.60
CA MET A 477 33.72 -9.46 -18.74
C MET A 477 33.22 -8.30 -19.61
N THR A 478 33.80 -8.12 -20.79
CA THR A 478 33.30 -7.19 -21.82
C THR A 478 32.02 -7.71 -22.48
N ALA A 479 31.05 -6.84 -22.76
CA ALA A 479 29.82 -7.21 -23.47
C ALA A 479 30.09 -7.53 -24.96
N CYS A 480 29.40 -8.52 -25.52
CA CYS A 480 29.55 -8.87 -26.93
C CYS A 480 29.08 -7.72 -27.84
N PRO A 481 29.93 -7.16 -28.73
CA PRO A 481 29.59 -6.00 -29.54
C PRO A 481 28.56 -6.30 -30.65
N ILE A 482 28.31 -7.58 -30.96
CA ILE A 482 27.27 -8.03 -31.90
C ILE A 482 25.91 -8.18 -31.18
N GLY A 483 25.94 -8.53 -29.89
CA GLY A 483 24.75 -8.76 -29.06
C GLY A 483 24.23 -7.50 -28.36
N LYS A 484 25.09 -6.52 -28.02
CA LYS A 484 24.64 -5.18 -27.60
C LYS A 484 23.81 -4.59 -28.76
N GLY A 485 22.64 -4.01 -28.45
CA GLY A 485 21.83 -3.28 -29.42
C GLY A 485 21.10 -4.12 -30.49
N GLY A 486 20.87 -5.41 -30.26
CA GLY A 486 19.79 -6.15 -30.93
C GLY A 486 20.09 -6.75 -32.32
N THR A 487 21.22 -6.45 -32.95
CA THR A 487 21.58 -6.86 -34.33
C THR A 487 22.03 -8.32 -34.51
N CYS A 488 21.68 -9.22 -33.58
CA CYS A 488 22.09 -10.63 -33.57
C CYS A 488 20.86 -11.56 -33.55
N CYS A 489 20.68 -12.39 -34.57
CA CYS A 489 19.54 -13.31 -34.66
C CYS A 489 19.98 -14.76 -34.39
N LYS A 490 19.45 -15.33 -33.30
CA LYS A 490 19.67 -16.72 -32.85
C LYS A 490 18.39 -17.58 -32.87
N ILE A 491 17.40 -17.21 -33.69
CA ILE A 491 16.04 -17.79 -33.67
C ILE A 491 15.94 -19.14 -34.40
N CYS A 492 16.88 -19.48 -35.29
CA CYS A 492 16.92 -20.77 -35.97
C CYS A 492 18.36 -21.23 -36.25
N ASN A 493 18.56 -22.54 -36.44
CA ASN A 493 19.87 -23.18 -36.60
C ASN A 493 20.52 -23.01 -37.99
N MET A 494 19.95 -22.16 -38.87
CA MET A 494 20.70 -21.61 -40.01
C MET A 494 21.66 -20.51 -39.56
N GLY A 495 21.35 -19.83 -38.43
CA GLY A 495 22.18 -18.81 -37.83
C GLY A 495 23.30 -19.37 -36.92
N PRO A 496 23.89 -18.55 -36.03
CA PRO A 496 23.48 -17.18 -35.71
C PRO A 496 23.79 -16.18 -36.83
N CYS A 497 22.80 -15.38 -37.23
CA CYS A 497 22.98 -14.30 -38.20
C CYS A 497 23.40 -13.00 -37.48
N ARG A 498 24.33 -12.24 -38.07
CA ARG A 498 24.79 -10.94 -37.57
C ARG A 498 24.59 -9.88 -38.65
N VAL A 499 23.91 -8.78 -38.31
CA VAL A 499 23.49 -7.72 -39.24
C VAL A 499 23.90 -6.33 -38.74
N LEU A 500 25.11 -6.23 -38.18
CA LEU A 500 25.71 -4.97 -37.74
C LEU A 500 25.91 -4.00 -38.92
N PRO A 501 25.67 -2.68 -38.73
CA PRO A 501 26.02 -1.68 -39.73
C PRO A 501 27.53 -1.64 -40.01
N PRO A 502 27.96 -1.13 -41.19
CA PRO A 502 29.37 -0.97 -41.51
C PRO A 502 30.08 -0.04 -40.50
N LYS A 503 31.32 -0.39 -40.13
CA LYS A 503 32.11 0.42 -39.20
C LYS A 503 32.81 1.57 -39.93
N GLY A 504 32.72 2.78 -39.37
CA GLY A 504 33.54 3.92 -39.77
C GLY A 504 33.13 4.60 -41.08
N LYS A 505 31.94 4.29 -41.61
CA LYS A 505 31.29 5.03 -42.70
C LYS A 505 29.78 4.93 -42.57
N ASP A 506 29.06 5.85 -43.21
CA ASP A 506 27.62 5.74 -43.36
C ASP A 506 27.26 4.60 -44.34
N GLU A 507 26.09 3.99 -44.13
CA GLU A 507 25.58 2.91 -44.97
C GLU A 507 24.73 3.48 -46.10
N THR A 508 25.03 3.12 -47.35
CA THR A 508 24.18 3.52 -48.48
C THR A 508 22.86 2.70 -48.49
N PRO A 509 21.75 3.24 -49.03
CA PRO A 509 20.48 2.50 -49.10
C PRO A 509 20.61 1.13 -49.82
N GLU A 510 21.49 1.05 -50.81
CA GLU A 510 21.79 -0.14 -51.61
C GLU A 510 22.66 -1.17 -50.86
N GLU A 511 23.41 -0.74 -49.84
CA GLU A 511 24.10 -1.62 -48.90
C GLU A 511 23.14 -2.09 -47.80
N ARG A 512 22.32 -1.20 -47.24
CA ARG A 512 21.31 -1.56 -46.23
C ARG A 512 20.36 -2.65 -46.73
N LYS A 513 19.86 -2.53 -47.97
CA LYS A 513 19.01 -3.55 -48.64
C LYS A 513 19.67 -4.93 -48.75
N LYS A 514 20.99 -5.04 -48.60
CA LYS A 514 21.76 -6.29 -48.63
C LYS A 514 22.18 -6.78 -47.23
N ARG A 515 21.96 -5.99 -46.17
CA ARG A 515 22.32 -6.31 -44.77
C ARG A 515 21.25 -7.19 -44.11
N THR A 516 21.08 -8.41 -44.60
CA THR A 516 20.06 -9.36 -44.12
C THR A 516 20.66 -10.58 -43.42
N GLY A 517 19.85 -11.26 -42.61
CA GLY A 517 20.12 -12.65 -42.21
C GLY A 517 19.85 -13.63 -43.35
N LEU A 518 20.30 -14.88 -43.22
CA LEU A 518 20.20 -15.89 -44.29
C LEU A 518 18.78 -16.16 -44.81
N CYS A 519 17.75 -15.93 -43.99
CA CYS A 519 16.34 -16.02 -44.37
C CYS A 519 15.75 -14.70 -44.93
N GLY A 520 16.58 -13.74 -45.33
CA GLY A 520 16.16 -12.43 -45.85
C GLY A 520 15.74 -11.40 -44.79
N ALA A 521 15.61 -11.79 -43.52
CA ALA A 521 15.21 -10.88 -42.44
C ALA A 521 16.19 -9.71 -42.29
N THR A 522 15.66 -8.48 -42.29
CA THR A 522 16.42 -7.23 -42.24
C THR A 522 16.87 -6.87 -40.81
N PRO A 523 17.71 -5.84 -40.62
CA PRO A 523 18.19 -5.43 -39.30
C PRO A 523 17.06 -5.05 -38.36
N GLU A 524 16.14 -4.21 -38.81
CA GLU A 524 15.01 -3.73 -38.04
C GLU A 524 14.01 -4.85 -37.67
N THR A 525 13.74 -5.79 -38.57
CA THR A 525 12.96 -7.01 -38.25
C THR A 525 13.66 -7.87 -37.19
N ILE A 526 15.00 -7.98 -37.24
CA ILE A 526 15.78 -8.74 -36.24
C ILE A 526 15.78 -8.01 -34.88
N ALA A 527 15.95 -6.69 -34.86
CA ALA A 527 15.88 -5.88 -33.66
C ALA A 527 14.50 -5.94 -32.99
N ALA A 528 13.42 -5.81 -33.78
CA ALA A 528 12.04 -5.92 -33.29
C ALA A 528 11.72 -7.33 -32.75
N ARG A 529 12.14 -8.41 -33.44
CA ARG A 529 11.96 -9.79 -32.92
C ARG A 529 12.68 -10.01 -31.59
N ASN A 530 13.88 -9.45 -31.44
CA ASN A 530 14.65 -9.54 -30.20
C ASN A 530 13.99 -8.71 -29.08
N PHE A 531 13.56 -7.48 -29.36
CA PHE A 531 12.83 -6.63 -28.41
C PHE A 531 11.52 -7.28 -27.95
N ALA A 532 10.70 -7.78 -28.88
CA ALA A 532 9.45 -8.48 -28.57
C ALA A 532 9.68 -9.71 -27.69
N ARG A 533 10.73 -10.51 -27.94
CA ARG A 533 11.07 -11.65 -27.09
C ARG A 533 11.54 -11.25 -25.69
N MET A 534 12.26 -10.14 -25.55
CA MET A 534 12.61 -9.59 -24.23
C MET A 534 11.35 -9.12 -23.47
N VAL A 535 10.42 -8.43 -24.15
CA VAL A 535 9.12 -8.05 -23.55
C VAL A 535 8.35 -9.31 -23.12
N ALA A 536 8.24 -10.33 -23.98
CA ALA A 536 7.53 -11.56 -23.63
C ALA A 536 8.18 -12.37 -22.50
N ALA A 537 9.51 -12.39 -22.39
CA ALA A 537 10.22 -12.99 -21.25
C ALA A 537 9.96 -12.21 -19.95
N GLY A 538 9.89 -10.87 -20.03
CA GLY A 538 9.51 -10.02 -18.90
C GLY A 538 8.06 -10.24 -18.47
N ALA A 539 7.12 -10.20 -19.42
CA ALA A 539 5.70 -10.40 -19.20
C ALA A 539 5.39 -11.80 -18.65
N ALA A 540 6.05 -12.85 -19.16
CA ALA A 540 5.91 -14.21 -18.64
C ALA A 540 6.30 -14.31 -17.16
N ALA A 541 7.36 -13.62 -16.74
CA ALA A 541 7.83 -13.65 -15.35
C ALA A 541 6.88 -12.94 -14.37
N HIS A 542 6.16 -11.90 -14.81
CA HIS A 542 5.08 -11.30 -14.00
C HIS A 542 3.76 -12.09 -14.10
N SER A 543 3.46 -12.70 -15.26
CA SER A 543 2.32 -13.61 -15.43
C SER A 543 2.41 -14.80 -14.47
N ASP A 544 3.55 -15.49 -14.43
CA ASP A 544 3.71 -16.71 -13.61
C ASP A 544 3.55 -16.41 -12.11
N HIS A 545 4.15 -15.31 -11.64
CA HIS A 545 3.99 -14.78 -10.28
C HIS A 545 2.51 -14.41 -10.00
N GLY A 546 1.84 -13.69 -10.90
CA GLY A 546 0.44 -13.34 -10.75
C GLY A 546 -0.50 -14.55 -10.76
N ARG A 547 -0.17 -15.59 -11.54
CA ARG A 547 -0.92 -16.85 -11.58
C ARG A 547 -0.74 -17.63 -10.28
N HIS A 548 0.48 -17.69 -9.75
CA HIS A 548 0.77 -18.26 -8.43
C HIS A 548 -0.02 -17.54 -7.33
N VAL A 549 0.07 -16.21 -7.23
CA VAL A 549 -0.74 -15.43 -6.26
C VAL A 549 -2.24 -15.69 -6.43
N ALA A 550 -2.75 -15.78 -7.67
CA ALA A 550 -4.17 -16.10 -7.92
C ALA A 550 -4.56 -17.53 -7.53
N HIS A 551 -3.64 -18.51 -7.62
CA HIS A 551 -3.83 -19.86 -7.08
C HIS A 551 -3.87 -19.82 -5.54
N THR A 552 -2.85 -19.26 -4.89
CA THR A 552 -2.80 -19.10 -3.42
C THR A 552 -4.06 -18.41 -2.90
N PHE A 553 -4.49 -17.33 -3.56
CA PHE A 553 -5.73 -16.61 -3.26
C PHE A 553 -6.97 -17.51 -3.34
N LEU A 554 -7.16 -18.26 -4.43
CA LEU A 554 -8.33 -19.14 -4.58
C LEU A 554 -8.31 -20.29 -3.56
N HIS A 555 -7.14 -20.86 -3.26
CA HIS A 555 -7.03 -21.92 -2.25
C HIS A 555 -7.29 -21.40 -0.82
N ALA A 556 -6.77 -20.21 -0.48
CA ALA A 556 -7.09 -19.52 0.78
C ALA A 556 -8.58 -19.17 0.89
N ALA A 557 -9.19 -18.61 -0.17
CA ALA A 557 -10.62 -18.27 -0.21
C ALA A 557 -11.55 -19.46 0.02
N LYS A 558 -11.15 -20.67 -0.38
CA LYS A 558 -11.91 -21.90 -0.06
C LYS A 558 -11.69 -22.40 1.37
N GLY A 559 -10.65 -21.94 2.07
CA GLY A 559 -10.19 -22.51 3.33
C GLY A 559 -9.33 -23.78 3.16
N GLU A 560 -8.67 -23.94 2.00
CA GLU A 560 -7.74 -25.06 1.73
C GLU A 560 -6.32 -24.78 2.22
N LEU A 561 -5.99 -23.52 2.59
CA LEU A 561 -4.70 -23.09 3.15
C LEU A 561 -4.91 -22.51 4.56
N PRO A 562 -4.40 -23.13 5.64
CA PRO A 562 -4.68 -22.69 7.00
C PRO A 562 -3.90 -21.42 7.42
N ASP A 563 -2.72 -21.21 6.84
CA ASP A 563 -1.82 -20.11 7.20
C ASP A 563 -2.16 -18.77 6.48
N TYR A 564 -3.18 -18.79 5.61
CA TYR A 564 -3.55 -17.69 4.71
C TYR A 564 -5.01 -17.27 4.91
N GLN A 565 -5.27 -15.97 4.89
CA GLN A 565 -6.58 -15.39 5.24
C GLN A 565 -6.93 -14.24 4.30
N ILE A 566 -8.22 -13.97 4.12
CA ILE A 566 -8.72 -12.76 3.45
C ILE A 566 -8.66 -11.63 4.48
N LYS A 567 -7.69 -10.72 4.37
CA LYS A 567 -7.51 -9.59 5.30
C LYS A 567 -8.23 -8.33 4.83
N ASP A 568 -8.18 -8.00 3.53
CA ASP A 568 -8.76 -6.76 3.01
C ASP A 568 -10.10 -6.99 2.29
N ILE A 569 -11.17 -6.93 3.08
CA ILE A 569 -12.56 -7.10 2.62
C ILE A 569 -13.03 -5.90 1.75
N PRO A 570 -12.74 -4.61 2.08
CA PRO A 570 -13.03 -3.49 1.20
C PRO A 570 -12.38 -3.62 -0.19
N LYS A 571 -11.09 -3.97 -0.25
CA LYS A 571 -10.38 -4.25 -1.51
C LYS A 571 -11.04 -5.40 -2.27
N LEU A 572 -11.39 -6.50 -1.60
CA LEU A 572 -12.11 -7.62 -2.21
C LEU A 572 -13.41 -7.19 -2.89
N PHE A 573 -14.24 -6.37 -2.23
CA PHE A 573 -15.48 -5.88 -2.82
C PHE A 573 -15.21 -4.99 -4.06
N ALA A 574 -14.20 -4.12 -4.02
CA ALA A 574 -13.82 -3.32 -5.18
C ALA A 574 -13.37 -4.18 -6.37
N ILE A 575 -12.52 -5.19 -6.13
CA ILE A 575 -12.10 -6.13 -7.19
C ILE A 575 -13.29 -6.96 -7.70
N ALA A 576 -14.23 -7.36 -6.84
CA ALA A 576 -15.44 -8.07 -7.25
C ALA A 576 -16.32 -7.22 -8.19
N MET A 577 -16.52 -5.93 -7.88
CA MET A 577 -17.23 -5.00 -8.75
C MET A 577 -16.50 -4.80 -10.08
N ASP A 578 -15.18 -4.63 -10.07
CA ASP A 578 -14.36 -4.57 -11.29
C ASP A 578 -14.40 -5.87 -12.12
N TYR A 579 -14.66 -7.02 -11.51
CA TYR A 579 -14.77 -8.30 -12.21
C TYR A 579 -16.21 -8.67 -12.62
N ASP A 580 -17.16 -7.73 -12.44
CA ASP A 580 -18.59 -7.88 -12.73
C ASP A 580 -19.26 -9.00 -11.89
N ILE A 581 -18.74 -9.24 -10.68
CA ILE A 581 -19.21 -10.27 -9.74
C ILE A 581 -20.21 -9.65 -8.76
N PRO A 582 -21.47 -10.13 -8.70
CA PRO A 582 -22.44 -9.67 -7.71
C PRO A 582 -21.97 -9.95 -6.27
N THR A 583 -22.19 -8.98 -5.38
CA THR A 583 -21.77 -9.00 -3.97
C THR A 583 -22.92 -8.92 -2.96
N GLU A 584 -24.06 -8.33 -3.34
CA GLU A 584 -25.20 -8.11 -2.45
C GLU A 584 -25.79 -9.41 -1.89
N GLY A 585 -25.95 -9.48 -0.57
CA GLY A 585 -26.55 -10.64 0.11
C GLY A 585 -25.72 -11.94 0.08
N ARG A 586 -24.45 -11.88 -0.32
CA ARG A 586 -23.58 -13.06 -0.45
C ARG A 586 -22.54 -13.15 0.66
N GLU A 587 -22.14 -14.37 0.98
CA GLU A 587 -20.99 -14.66 1.84
C GLU A 587 -19.68 -14.14 1.23
N ILE A 588 -18.85 -13.50 2.06
CA ILE A 588 -17.52 -12.99 1.69
C ILE A 588 -16.66 -14.10 1.06
N LYS A 589 -16.81 -15.33 1.58
CA LYS A 589 -16.13 -16.52 1.08
C LYS A 589 -16.45 -16.82 -0.39
N ASP A 590 -17.72 -16.77 -0.77
CA ASP A 590 -18.14 -17.09 -2.14
C ASP A 590 -17.73 -16.00 -3.13
N ILE A 591 -17.74 -14.73 -2.69
CA ILE A 591 -17.22 -13.59 -3.46
C ILE A 591 -15.72 -13.77 -3.71
N ALA A 592 -14.93 -14.10 -2.67
CA ALA A 592 -13.49 -14.37 -2.80
C ALA A 592 -13.21 -15.56 -3.73
N ILE A 593 -13.97 -16.65 -3.60
CA ILE A 593 -13.86 -17.82 -4.48
C ILE A 593 -14.12 -17.44 -5.94
N ASP A 594 -15.14 -16.61 -6.23
CA ASP A 594 -15.45 -16.19 -7.59
C ASP A 594 -14.43 -15.18 -8.16
N VAL A 595 -13.92 -14.25 -7.35
CA VAL A 595 -12.81 -13.36 -7.72
C VAL A 595 -11.57 -14.19 -8.11
N GLY A 596 -11.26 -15.25 -7.35
CA GLY A 596 -10.12 -16.12 -7.61
C GLY A 596 -10.27 -16.96 -8.88
N LYS A 597 -11.47 -17.54 -9.11
CA LYS A 597 -11.80 -18.20 -10.38
C LYS A 597 -11.67 -17.25 -11.56
N ARG A 598 -12.21 -16.03 -11.44
CA ARG A 598 -12.27 -15.05 -12.54
C ARG A 598 -10.88 -14.50 -12.86
N ALA A 599 -10.04 -14.27 -11.86
CA ALA A 599 -8.62 -13.93 -12.01
C ALA A 599 -7.86 -15.06 -12.74
N LEU A 600 -7.95 -16.31 -12.27
CA LEU A 600 -7.29 -17.45 -12.92
C LEU A 600 -7.76 -17.67 -14.36
N GLN A 601 -9.03 -17.40 -14.67
CA GLN A 601 -9.56 -17.47 -16.02
C GLN A 601 -8.81 -16.52 -16.98
N GLN A 602 -8.36 -15.34 -16.53
CA GLN A 602 -7.67 -14.36 -17.38
C GLN A 602 -6.38 -14.90 -18.01
N TYR A 603 -5.72 -15.88 -17.38
CA TYR A 603 -4.46 -16.43 -17.87
C TYR A 603 -4.65 -17.27 -19.14
N GLY A 604 -5.65 -18.18 -19.12
CA GLY A 604 -5.98 -19.07 -20.23
C GLY A 604 -7.05 -18.55 -21.20
N GLN A 605 -7.64 -17.37 -20.96
CA GLN A 605 -8.73 -16.81 -21.78
C GLN A 605 -8.27 -16.66 -23.25
N GLN A 606 -9.05 -17.23 -24.18
CA GLN A 606 -8.72 -17.21 -25.60
C GLN A 606 -9.35 -16.02 -26.33
N ASP A 607 -10.59 -15.68 -26.01
CA ASP A 607 -11.40 -14.71 -26.75
C ASP A 607 -11.89 -13.56 -25.83
N GLY A 608 -12.26 -12.43 -26.43
CA GLY A 608 -12.65 -11.22 -25.71
C GLY A 608 -11.46 -10.33 -25.31
N GLU A 609 -11.60 -9.62 -24.19
CA GLU A 609 -10.61 -8.69 -23.63
C GLU A 609 -10.28 -9.10 -22.18
N ILE A 610 -9.07 -8.82 -21.68
CA ILE A 610 -8.79 -8.95 -20.24
C ILE A 610 -9.50 -7.86 -19.43
N LEU A 611 -10.05 -8.24 -18.29
CA LEU A 611 -10.92 -7.39 -17.45
C LEU A 611 -10.29 -6.05 -17.07
N ASN A 612 -9.06 -6.07 -16.58
CA ASN A 612 -8.40 -4.91 -15.97
C ASN A 612 -8.10 -3.79 -16.96
N VAL A 613 -8.14 -4.03 -18.27
CA VAL A 613 -8.05 -2.97 -19.29
C VAL A 613 -9.21 -1.97 -19.18
N LYS A 614 -10.40 -2.38 -18.71
CA LYS A 614 -11.55 -1.47 -18.54
C LYS A 614 -11.36 -0.42 -17.45
N ARG A 615 -10.30 -0.54 -16.62
CA ARG A 615 -9.94 0.45 -15.59
C ARG A 615 -9.22 1.67 -16.16
N ALA A 616 -8.50 1.53 -17.27
CA ALA A 616 -7.79 2.66 -17.90
C ALA A 616 -8.75 3.75 -18.39
N PRO A 617 -8.32 5.01 -18.60
CA PRO A 617 -9.19 6.05 -19.15
C PRO A 617 -9.83 5.66 -20.49
N LEU A 618 -11.06 6.10 -20.77
CA LEU A 618 -11.82 5.64 -21.94
C LEU A 618 -11.10 5.92 -23.28
N LYS A 619 -10.48 7.10 -23.41
CA LYS A 619 -9.63 7.48 -24.55
C LYS A 619 -8.43 6.53 -24.73
N ARG A 620 -7.86 6.00 -23.64
CA ARG A 620 -6.79 5.00 -23.67
C ARG A 620 -7.27 3.65 -24.17
N GLN A 621 -8.43 3.19 -23.70
CA GLN A 621 -9.05 1.94 -24.14
C GLN A 621 -9.37 1.98 -25.65
N GLU A 622 -9.87 3.12 -26.14
CA GLU A 622 -10.20 3.31 -27.55
C GLU A 622 -8.95 3.26 -28.45
N ILE A 623 -7.84 3.89 -28.05
CA ILE A 623 -6.55 3.77 -28.76
C ILE A 623 -6.10 2.30 -28.86
N TRP A 624 -6.21 1.53 -27.77
CA TRP A 624 -5.82 0.12 -27.79
C TRP A 624 -6.77 -0.77 -28.63
N LYS A 625 -8.04 -0.38 -28.77
CA LYS A 625 -9.03 -1.03 -29.64
C LYS A 625 -8.71 -0.79 -31.11
N GLN A 626 -8.45 0.47 -31.48
CA GLN A 626 -8.09 0.87 -32.85
C GLN A 626 -6.79 0.20 -33.33
N GLU A 627 -5.79 0.05 -32.44
CA GLU A 627 -4.53 -0.63 -32.75
C GLU A 627 -4.59 -2.17 -32.62
N GLY A 628 -5.69 -2.74 -32.14
CA GLY A 628 -5.84 -4.19 -31.95
C GLY A 628 -4.90 -4.80 -30.90
N VAL A 629 -4.42 -4.00 -29.95
CA VAL A 629 -3.40 -4.40 -28.96
C VAL A 629 -3.98 -4.79 -27.59
N ILE A 630 -5.30 -4.80 -27.41
CA ILE A 630 -5.89 -5.41 -26.21
C ILE A 630 -5.66 -6.94 -26.27
N PRO A 631 -5.08 -7.55 -25.22
CA PRO A 631 -4.93 -9.00 -25.15
C PRO A 631 -6.24 -9.65 -24.68
N ALA A 632 -6.53 -10.84 -25.23
CA ALA A 632 -7.70 -11.63 -24.84
C ALA A 632 -7.48 -12.49 -23.59
N GLY A 633 -6.22 -12.73 -23.22
CA GLY A 633 -5.78 -13.45 -22.02
C GLY A 633 -4.31 -13.17 -21.76
N ILE A 634 -3.80 -13.50 -20.58
CA ILE A 634 -2.47 -13.07 -20.12
C ILE A 634 -1.33 -13.88 -20.73
N ASP A 635 -1.45 -15.21 -20.75
CA ASP A 635 -0.39 -16.08 -21.31
C ASP A 635 -0.45 -16.15 -22.85
N ARG A 636 -1.63 -15.90 -23.44
CA ARG A 636 -1.85 -15.94 -24.90
C ARG A 636 -0.86 -15.07 -25.70
N PRO A 637 -0.65 -13.77 -25.43
CA PRO A 637 0.26 -12.94 -26.24
C PRO A 637 1.75 -13.28 -26.04
N VAL A 638 2.14 -13.94 -24.94
CA VAL A 638 3.50 -14.51 -24.79
C VAL A 638 3.69 -15.62 -25.84
N VAL A 639 2.70 -16.50 -26.01
CA VAL A 639 2.70 -17.53 -27.05
C VAL A 639 2.64 -16.92 -28.46
N GLU A 640 1.79 -15.89 -28.68
CA GLU A 640 1.72 -15.18 -29.96
C GLU A 640 3.07 -14.53 -30.33
N VAL A 641 3.76 -13.86 -29.39
CA VAL A 641 5.13 -13.34 -29.62
C VAL A 641 6.07 -14.48 -30.02
N MET A 642 6.10 -15.58 -29.26
CA MET A 642 7.06 -16.66 -29.51
C MET A 642 6.83 -17.36 -30.87
N HIS A 643 5.57 -17.50 -31.29
CA HIS A 643 5.20 -17.99 -32.62
C HIS A 643 5.50 -16.96 -33.72
N MET A 644 4.98 -15.74 -33.62
CA MET A 644 5.06 -14.75 -34.70
C MET A 644 6.48 -14.22 -34.92
N THR A 645 7.34 -14.25 -33.91
CA THR A 645 8.77 -13.94 -34.08
C THR A 645 9.61 -15.11 -34.63
N HIS A 646 9.00 -16.27 -34.92
CA HIS A 646 9.70 -17.40 -35.54
C HIS A 646 10.19 -17.07 -36.97
N MET A 647 11.15 -17.85 -37.45
CA MET A 647 11.63 -17.79 -38.83
C MET A 647 10.46 -17.97 -39.81
N GLY A 648 10.30 -17.02 -40.73
CA GLY A 648 9.28 -17.05 -41.78
C GLY A 648 7.90 -16.48 -41.44
N VAL A 649 7.59 -16.22 -40.16
CA VAL A 649 6.23 -15.79 -39.73
C VAL A 649 6.05 -14.26 -39.86
N ASN A 650 6.06 -13.49 -38.76
CA ASN A 650 5.92 -12.05 -38.83
C ASN A 650 7.27 -11.41 -39.22
N GLN A 651 7.28 -10.58 -40.25
CA GLN A 651 8.51 -10.03 -40.86
C GLN A 651 8.51 -8.49 -40.93
N GLU A 652 7.37 -7.86 -40.66
CA GLU A 652 7.20 -6.41 -40.64
C GLU A 652 7.52 -5.88 -39.24
N MET A 653 8.27 -4.78 -39.16
CA MET A 653 8.84 -4.24 -37.90
C MET A 653 7.75 -3.69 -36.98
N GLU A 654 6.85 -2.82 -37.48
CA GLU A 654 5.85 -2.16 -36.65
C GLU A 654 4.88 -3.17 -36.04
N HIS A 655 4.40 -4.12 -36.84
CA HIS A 655 3.50 -5.18 -36.41
C HIS A 655 4.13 -6.11 -35.36
N ILE A 656 5.46 -6.30 -35.38
CA ILE A 656 6.18 -6.99 -34.30
C ILE A 656 6.22 -6.13 -33.02
N ILE A 657 6.35 -4.80 -33.13
CA ILE A 657 6.28 -3.90 -31.97
C ILE A 657 4.85 -3.77 -31.44
N ARG A 658 3.80 -3.73 -32.28
CA ARG A 658 2.39 -3.78 -31.84
C ARG A 658 2.09 -5.10 -31.11
N LEU A 659 2.65 -6.22 -31.56
CA LEU A 659 2.56 -7.49 -30.84
C LEU A 659 3.32 -7.47 -29.50
N ALA A 660 4.50 -6.84 -29.42
CA ALA A 660 5.19 -6.60 -28.15
C ALA A 660 4.36 -5.71 -27.21
N THR A 661 3.71 -4.68 -27.73
CA THR A 661 2.77 -3.82 -27.00
C THR A 661 1.62 -4.64 -26.40
N LYS A 662 0.93 -5.46 -27.20
CA LYS A 662 -0.13 -6.38 -26.73
C LYS A 662 0.34 -7.32 -25.62
N CYS A 663 1.56 -7.83 -25.73
CA CYS A 663 2.19 -8.68 -24.71
C CYS A 663 2.50 -7.92 -23.41
N SER A 664 3.00 -6.69 -23.51
CA SER A 664 3.26 -5.83 -22.33
C SER A 664 1.98 -5.37 -21.63
N LEU A 665 0.89 -5.11 -22.35
CA LEU A 665 -0.40 -4.75 -21.74
C LEU A 665 -0.96 -5.92 -20.92
N ALA A 666 -0.69 -7.15 -21.33
CA ALA A 666 -1.04 -8.36 -20.58
C ALA A 666 -0.23 -8.52 -19.28
N ASP A 667 0.95 -7.90 -19.17
CA ASP A 667 1.71 -7.76 -17.93
C ASP A 667 1.11 -6.66 -17.05
N GLY A 668 1.23 -5.39 -17.47
CA GLY A 668 0.92 -4.23 -16.63
C GLY A 668 -0.56 -4.10 -16.25
N TRP A 669 -1.45 -4.39 -17.19
CA TRP A 669 -2.90 -4.41 -17.00
C TRP A 669 -3.45 -5.84 -16.86
N GLY A 670 -2.60 -6.82 -16.57
CA GLY A 670 -2.97 -8.22 -16.37
C GLY A 670 -2.19 -8.84 -15.21
N GLY A 671 -1.14 -9.60 -15.51
CA GLY A 671 -0.38 -10.38 -14.53
C GLY A 671 0.13 -9.57 -13.32
N SER A 672 0.75 -8.41 -13.56
CA SER A 672 1.23 -7.52 -12.48
C SER A 672 0.09 -6.90 -11.66
N MET A 673 -1.03 -6.56 -12.29
CA MET A 673 -2.18 -5.97 -11.59
C MET A 673 -2.93 -7.00 -10.75
N ILE A 674 -3.13 -8.21 -11.27
CA ILE A 674 -3.71 -9.35 -10.53
C ILE A 674 -2.81 -9.73 -9.34
N ALA A 675 -1.48 -9.74 -9.52
CA ALA A 675 -0.53 -9.99 -8.45
C ALA A 675 -0.68 -8.99 -7.30
N THR A 676 -0.65 -7.70 -7.60
CA THR A 676 -0.82 -6.62 -6.61
C THR A 676 -2.19 -6.68 -5.92
N ASP A 677 -3.29 -6.74 -6.68
CA ASP A 677 -4.64 -6.69 -6.12
C ASP A 677 -4.95 -7.88 -5.20
N LEU A 678 -4.56 -9.10 -5.58
CA LEU A 678 -4.82 -10.30 -4.78
C LEU A 678 -3.83 -10.44 -3.61
N SER A 679 -2.59 -9.93 -3.75
CA SER A 679 -1.64 -9.85 -2.63
C SER A 679 -2.15 -8.89 -1.56
N ASP A 680 -2.76 -7.77 -1.93
CA ASP A 680 -3.35 -6.85 -0.96
C ASP A 680 -4.55 -7.46 -0.23
N ILE A 681 -5.39 -8.25 -0.90
CA ILE A 681 -6.51 -8.94 -0.25
C ILE A 681 -6.02 -10.03 0.73
N LEU A 682 -4.96 -10.77 0.40
CA LEU A 682 -4.37 -11.80 1.28
C LEU A 682 -3.56 -11.23 2.43
N TYR A 683 -2.70 -10.26 2.15
CA TYR A 683 -1.65 -9.84 3.07
C TYR A 683 -1.95 -8.48 3.72
N GLY A 684 -2.91 -7.72 3.18
CA GLY A 684 -3.33 -6.39 3.61
C GLY A 684 -2.90 -5.31 2.60
N THR A 685 -3.76 -4.35 2.27
CA THR A 685 -3.36 -3.18 1.47
C THR A 685 -2.30 -2.37 2.24
N PRO A 686 -1.15 -2.01 1.65
CA PRO A 686 -0.12 -1.23 2.33
C PRO A 686 -0.60 0.14 2.83
N VAL A 687 -0.15 0.48 4.04
CA VAL A 687 -0.42 1.76 4.75
C VAL A 687 0.88 2.36 5.27
N PRO A 688 0.95 3.67 5.56
CA PRO A 688 2.21 4.35 5.93
C PRO A 688 2.86 3.74 7.17
N ILE A 689 4.04 3.15 7.01
CA ILE A 689 4.79 2.45 8.06
C ILE A 689 6.27 2.86 8.03
N LEU A 690 6.89 2.91 9.21
CA LEU A 690 8.33 3.14 9.35
C LEU A 690 9.08 1.81 9.16
N GLY A 691 9.97 1.77 8.17
CA GLY A 691 10.91 0.68 7.95
C GLY A 691 12.36 1.14 8.00
N LYS A 692 13.30 0.19 8.00
CA LYS A 692 14.75 0.44 7.94
C LYS A 692 15.38 -0.24 6.74
N VAL A 693 16.46 0.33 6.23
CA VAL A 693 17.21 -0.20 5.09
C VAL A 693 18.71 -0.25 5.35
N ASN A 694 19.39 -1.12 4.62
CA ASN A 694 20.83 -1.40 4.56
C ASN A 694 21.34 -2.50 5.51
N LEU A 695 22.53 -3.01 5.22
CA LEU A 695 23.06 -4.29 5.74
C LEU A 695 23.23 -4.36 7.27
N GLY A 696 23.20 -3.22 7.97
CA GLY A 696 23.25 -3.18 9.44
C GLY A 696 22.01 -3.71 10.15
N CYS A 697 20.98 -4.17 9.42
CA CYS A 697 19.84 -4.88 10.00
C CYS A 697 20.22 -6.24 10.63
N MET A 698 21.35 -6.84 10.20
CA MET A 698 21.92 -8.06 10.79
C MET A 698 22.66 -7.77 12.10
N LYS A 699 22.76 -8.74 13.02
CA LYS A 699 23.49 -8.58 14.30
C LYS A 699 24.38 -9.78 14.62
N GLU A 700 25.41 -9.55 15.44
CA GLU A 700 26.33 -10.61 15.86
C GLU A 700 25.70 -11.62 16.81
N ASP A 701 24.66 -11.23 17.55
CA ASP A 701 24.01 -12.01 18.60
C ASP A 701 22.64 -12.60 18.21
N THR A 702 22.21 -12.40 16.96
CA THR A 702 20.99 -12.97 16.38
C THR A 702 21.29 -13.96 15.27
N VAL A 703 20.43 -14.97 15.10
CA VAL A 703 20.36 -15.76 13.86
C VAL A 703 19.86 -14.83 12.75
N ASN A 704 20.67 -14.60 11.71
CA ASN A 704 20.35 -13.69 10.63
C ASN A 704 19.81 -14.48 9.44
N ILE A 705 18.59 -14.13 9.00
CA ILE A 705 17.90 -14.74 7.86
C ILE A 705 17.54 -13.64 6.87
N ILE A 706 17.80 -13.86 5.58
CA ILE A 706 17.36 -12.97 4.50
C ILE A 706 16.43 -13.72 3.55
N VAL A 707 15.23 -13.16 3.29
CA VAL A 707 14.38 -13.59 2.18
C VAL A 707 14.73 -12.82 0.90
N HIS A 708 14.85 -13.50 -0.23
CA HIS A 708 15.29 -12.86 -1.47
C HIS A 708 14.68 -13.46 -2.74
N GLY A 709 13.93 -12.62 -3.45
CA GLY A 709 13.20 -12.97 -4.67
C GLY A 709 12.05 -11.99 -4.88
N HIS A 710 10.86 -12.51 -5.18
CA HIS A 710 9.67 -11.76 -5.57
C HIS A 710 8.38 -12.23 -4.91
N GLU A 711 8.19 -13.52 -4.69
CA GLU A 711 6.91 -14.08 -4.24
C GLU A 711 6.69 -13.83 -2.74
N PRO A 712 5.53 -13.28 -2.33
CA PRO A 712 5.23 -13.01 -0.93
C PRO A 712 4.76 -14.24 -0.14
N SER A 713 4.31 -15.31 -0.81
CA SER A 713 3.62 -16.45 -0.18
C SER A 713 4.43 -17.05 0.98
N LEU A 714 5.63 -17.56 0.72
CA LEU A 714 6.50 -18.06 1.79
C LEU A 714 7.06 -16.96 2.71
N SER A 715 7.38 -15.77 2.20
CA SER A 715 8.04 -14.74 3.02
C SER A 715 7.13 -14.15 4.11
N GLU A 716 5.83 -13.98 3.82
CA GLU A 716 4.80 -13.64 4.81
C GLU A 716 4.71 -14.70 5.93
N ILE A 717 4.86 -15.99 5.62
CA ILE A 717 4.86 -17.04 6.64
C ILE A 717 6.20 -17.14 7.38
N ILE A 718 7.32 -16.79 6.75
CA ILE A 718 8.62 -16.66 7.43
C ILE A 718 8.58 -15.52 8.47
N VAL A 719 7.88 -14.41 8.21
CA VAL A 719 7.65 -13.35 9.22
C VAL A 719 6.99 -13.93 10.47
N GLN A 720 5.98 -14.80 10.32
CA GLN A 720 5.34 -15.48 11.45
C GLN A 720 6.31 -16.46 12.14
N ALA A 721 7.03 -17.28 11.37
CA ALA A 721 7.93 -18.30 11.90
C ALA A 721 9.13 -17.74 12.69
N VAL A 722 9.66 -16.55 12.35
CA VAL A 722 10.73 -15.90 13.14
C VAL A 722 10.23 -15.19 14.40
N GLN A 723 8.93 -14.87 14.46
CA GLN A 723 8.28 -14.28 15.63
C GLN A 723 7.77 -15.34 16.62
N ASP A 724 7.73 -16.61 16.21
CA ASP A 724 7.25 -17.71 17.04
C ASP A 724 8.10 -17.90 18.32
N PRO A 725 7.49 -17.93 19.53
CA PRO A 725 8.21 -18.11 20.79
C PRO A 725 9.07 -19.37 20.87
N GLU A 726 8.67 -20.48 20.22
CA GLU A 726 9.44 -21.72 20.16
C GLU A 726 10.73 -21.51 19.36
N MET A 727 10.64 -20.83 18.21
CA MET A 727 11.81 -20.55 17.35
C MET A 727 12.76 -19.56 18.02
N ILE A 728 12.24 -18.53 18.69
CA ILE A 728 13.03 -17.57 19.48
C ILE A 728 13.72 -18.26 20.67
N ALA A 729 13.03 -19.18 21.36
CA ALA A 729 13.62 -19.98 22.42
C ALA A 729 14.71 -20.94 21.89
N TYR A 730 14.47 -21.56 20.72
CA TYR A 730 15.43 -22.44 20.07
C TYR A 730 16.69 -21.68 19.62
N ALA A 731 16.53 -20.49 19.01
CA ALA A 731 17.64 -19.60 18.67
C ALA A 731 18.53 -19.27 19.89
N LYS A 732 17.90 -18.91 21.02
CA LYS A 732 18.59 -18.66 22.28
C LYS A 732 19.29 -19.91 22.82
N SER A 733 18.70 -21.09 22.67
CA SER A 733 19.34 -22.37 23.05
C SER A 733 20.62 -22.69 22.25
N LYS A 734 20.77 -22.14 21.03
CA LYS A 734 21.98 -22.24 20.20
C LYS A 734 22.99 -21.11 20.46
N GLY A 735 22.70 -20.21 21.39
CA GLY A 735 23.57 -19.09 21.77
C GLY A 735 23.28 -17.76 21.08
N ALA A 736 22.22 -17.66 20.25
CA ALA A 736 21.77 -16.39 19.69
C ALA A 736 20.93 -15.62 20.71
N THR A 737 21.59 -14.87 21.61
CA THR A 737 20.97 -14.18 22.74
C THR A 737 19.91 -13.16 22.32
N GLY A 738 20.10 -12.49 21.19
CA GLY A 738 19.16 -11.53 20.62
C GLY A 738 17.94 -12.20 19.95
N GLY A 739 17.95 -13.52 19.76
CA GLY A 739 16.92 -14.25 19.01
C GLY A 739 17.22 -14.31 17.51
N ILE A 740 16.26 -13.89 16.69
CA ILE A 740 16.30 -14.00 15.23
C ILE A 740 16.14 -12.60 14.61
N SER A 741 16.98 -12.26 13.64
CA SER A 741 16.85 -11.07 12.79
C SER A 741 16.45 -11.51 11.39
N LEU A 742 15.27 -11.08 10.95
CA LEU A 742 14.82 -11.21 9.57
C LEU A 742 15.04 -9.89 8.84
N GLY A 743 15.55 -9.97 7.62
CA GLY A 743 15.45 -8.90 6.63
C GLY A 743 15.20 -9.50 5.23
N GLY A 744 15.24 -8.67 4.20
CA GLY A 744 15.12 -9.17 2.83
C GLY A 744 15.93 -8.40 1.79
N ILE A 745 15.94 -8.94 0.56
CA ILE A 745 16.57 -8.33 -0.62
C ILE A 745 15.66 -8.44 -1.86
N CYS A 746 15.54 -7.36 -2.64
CA CYS A 746 14.65 -7.23 -3.81
C CYS A 746 13.15 -7.34 -3.46
N CYS A 747 12.32 -7.75 -4.41
CA CYS A 747 10.88 -7.52 -4.41
C CYS A 747 10.11 -8.19 -3.27
N THR A 748 10.40 -9.45 -2.92
CA THR A 748 9.78 -10.12 -1.75
C THR A 748 10.09 -9.36 -0.44
N SER A 749 11.23 -8.66 -0.38
CA SER A 749 11.53 -7.75 0.73
C SER A 749 10.65 -6.51 0.73
N ASN A 750 10.36 -5.94 -0.44
CA ASN A 750 9.44 -4.80 -0.55
C ASN A 750 8.02 -5.21 -0.13
N GLU A 751 7.56 -6.42 -0.48
CA GLU A 751 6.24 -6.93 -0.05
C GLU A 751 6.11 -6.97 1.48
N ILE A 752 7.05 -7.63 2.19
CA ILE A 752 6.98 -7.74 3.66
C ILE A 752 7.34 -6.43 4.39
N LEU A 753 8.16 -5.58 3.77
CA LEU A 753 8.43 -4.22 4.24
C LEU A 753 7.13 -3.38 4.24
N MET A 754 6.41 -3.37 3.12
CA MET A 754 5.23 -2.52 2.90
C MET A 754 4.04 -2.88 3.80
N ARG A 755 4.06 -4.06 4.44
CA ARG A 755 2.98 -4.57 5.30
C ARG A 755 3.38 -4.78 6.75
N HIS A 756 4.64 -5.11 7.04
CA HIS A 756 5.12 -5.46 8.39
C HIS A 756 6.32 -4.61 8.87
N GLY A 757 6.84 -3.68 8.06
CA GLY A 757 7.98 -2.83 8.42
C GLY A 757 9.33 -3.57 8.51
N ILE A 758 9.41 -4.82 8.04
CA ILE A 758 10.61 -5.67 8.13
C ILE A 758 11.78 -5.01 7.37
N PRO A 759 13.00 -4.93 7.96
CA PRO A 759 14.11 -4.23 7.33
C PRO A 759 14.57 -4.83 5.99
N VAL A 760 14.92 -3.95 5.06
CA VAL A 760 15.51 -4.35 3.77
C VAL A 760 17.03 -4.33 3.88
N ALA A 761 17.66 -5.50 3.86
CA ALA A 761 19.12 -5.63 3.95
C ALA A 761 19.83 -4.97 2.76
N GLY A 762 19.21 -4.96 1.57
CA GLY A 762 19.74 -4.26 0.41
C GLY A 762 19.01 -4.57 -0.91
N ASN A 763 19.53 -4.02 -2.00
CA ASN A 763 18.97 -4.23 -3.34
C ASN A 763 19.69 -5.35 -4.12
N TYR A 764 19.34 -5.51 -5.42
CA TYR A 764 19.85 -6.57 -6.30
C TYR A 764 21.38 -6.77 -6.26
N LEU A 765 22.20 -5.72 -6.13
CA LEU A 765 23.66 -5.86 -6.11
C LEU A 765 24.25 -6.06 -4.72
N GLN A 766 23.44 -5.96 -3.66
CA GLN A 766 23.86 -6.24 -2.29
C GLN A 766 23.67 -7.71 -1.87
N GLN A 767 23.03 -8.56 -2.70
CA GLN A 767 22.79 -9.98 -2.37
C GLN A 767 24.08 -10.75 -2.07
N GLU A 768 25.14 -10.56 -2.87
CA GLU A 768 26.45 -11.18 -2.61
C GLU A 768 27.20 -10.50 -1.46
N ILE A 769 26.93 -9.21 -1.22
CA ILE A 769 27.56 -8.45 -0.12
C ILE A 769 27.02 -8.90 1.23
N ALA A 770 25.72 -9.23 1.32
CA ALA A 770 25.10 -9.78 2.53
C ALA A 770 25.79 -11.08 2.99
N VAL A 771 26.09 -11.99 2.05
CA VAL A 771 26.90 -13.20 2.32
C VAL A 771 28.31 -12.82 2.79
N ILE A 772 28.96 -11.86 2.12
CA ILE A 772 30.32 -11.39 2.45
C ILE A 772 30.43 -10.77 3.85
N THR A 773 29.33 -10.34 4.50
CA THR A 773 29.38 -9.96 5.92
C THR A 773 29.85 -11.09 6.84
N GLY A 774 29.66 -12.35 6.43
CA GLY A 774 29.99 -13.54 7.24
C GLY A 774 29.07 -13.76 8.45
N ALA A 775 27.98 -12.99 8.56
CA ALA A 775 27.01 -13.08 9.66
C ALA A 775 25.68 -13.74 9.27
N LEU A 776 25.49 -14.08 8.00
CA LEU A 776 24.21 -14.59 7.46
C LEU A 776 24.13 -16.12 7.59
N GLU A 777 23.19 -16.66 8.36
CA GLU A 777 23.00 -18.13 8.47
C GLU A 777 22.29 -18.71 7.26
N ALA A 778 21.27 -18.01 6.74
CA ALA A 778 20.50 -18.47 5.59
C ALA A 778 20.05 -17.31 4.69
N ILE A 779 20.14 -17.53 3.37
CA ILE A 779 19.43 -16.74 2.37
C ILE A 779 18.40 -17.65 1.69
N VAL A 780 17.13 -17.33 1.90
CA VAL A 780 15.98 -18.10 1.43
C VAL A 780 15.48 -17.47 0.14
N VAL A 781 15.45 -18.25 -0.95
CA VAL A 781 15.23 -17.73 -2.30
C VAL A 781 14.09 -18.43 -3.03
N ASP A 782 13.16 -17.62 -3.53
CA ASP A 782 12.07 -18.02 -4.43
C ASP A 782 12.49 -17.86 -5.90
N VAL A 783 11.95 -16.87 -6.63
CA VAL A 783 12.08 -16.72 -8.08
C VAL A 783 12.67 -15.36 -8.48
N GLN A 784 13.34 -15.35 -9.64
CA GLN A 784 13.74 -14.16 -10.42
C GLN A 784 14.77 -13.21 -9.75
N CYS A 785 15.72 -12.70 -10.53
CA CYS A 785 16.82 -11.79 -10.08
C CYS A 785 17.76 -12.34 -8.98
N VAL A 786 17.61 -13.61 -8.59
CA VAL A 786 18.56 -14.32 -7.72
C VAL A 786 19.78 -14.76 -8.56
N MET A 787 20.99 -14.39 -8.15
CA MET A 787 22.22 -14.76 -8.86
C MET A 787 22.72 -16.15 -8.45
N GLN A 788 22.97 -17.04 -9.42
CA GLN A 788 23.65 -18.33 -9.18
C GLN A 788 25.05 -18.16 -8.52
N GLY A 789 25.67 -16.98 -8.65
CA GLY A 789 26.93 -16.65 -7.95
C GLY A 789 26.85 -16.73 -6.42
N LEU A 790 25.65 -16.59 -5.84
CA LEU A 790 25.41 -16.77 -4.40
C LEU A 790 25.83 -18.15 -3.91
N ALA A 791 25.49 -19.22 -4.64
CA ALA A 791 25.79 -20.60 -4.24
C ALA A 791 27.30 -20.90 -4.18
N GLU A 792 28.10 -20.28 -5.06
CA GLU A 792 29.55 -20.45 -5.02
C GLU A 792 30.18 -19.61 -3.91
N LEU A 793 29.72 -18.37 -3.74
CA LEU A 793 30.21 -17.45 -2.71
C LEU A 793 29.87 -17.90 -1.29
N ALA A 794 28.71 -18.52 -1.09
CA ALA A 794 28.26 -19.05 0.20
C ALA A 794 29.22 -20.10 0.78
N LYS A 795 29.88 -20.90 -0.08
CA LYS A 795 30.89 -21.90 0.32
C LYS A 795 32.13 -21.31 1.00
N CYS A 796 32.36 -20.00 0.90
CA CYS A 796 33.42 -19.30 1.63
C CYS A 796 33.07 -19.06 3.11
N PHE A 797 31.79 -19.24 3.48
CA PHE A 797 31.20 -18.97 4.79
C PHE A 797 30.41 -20.21 5.26
N HIS A 798 29.60 -20.07 6.31
CA HIS A 798 28.63 -21.07 6.75
C HIS A 798 27.25 -20.90 6.10
N THR A 799 27.00 -19.78 5.41
CA THR A 799 25.68 -19.37 4.88
C THR A 799 25.01 -20.44 4.03
N GLN A 800 23.79 -20.80 4.38
CA GLN A 800 22.96 -21.72 3.60
C GLN A 800 22.17 -20.95 2.53
N VAL A 801 22.39 -21.25 1.25
CA VAL A 801 21.49 -20.83 0.18
C VAL A 801 20.35 -21.84 0.10
N VAL A 802 19.13 -21.43 0.42
CA VAL A 802 17.94 -22.29 0.50
C VAL A 802 17.00 -21.94 -0.64
N THR A 803 16.78 -22.84 -1.59
CA THR A 803 15.83 -22.62 -2.70
C THR A 803 14.46 -23.19 -2.38
N THR A 804 13.37 -22.51 -2.79
CA THR A 804 12.02 -22.87 -2.33
C THR A 804 11.03 -23.12 -3.47
N SER A 805 10.95 -22.21 -4.45
CA SER A 805 10.01 -22.34 -5.56
C SER A 805 10.38 -23.52 -6.49
N PRO A 806 9.43 -24.40 -6.87
CA PRO A 806 9.73 -25.61 -7.66
C PRO A 806 10.29 -25.31 -9.06
N ILE A 807 10.01 -24.11 -9.60
CA ILE A 807 10.50 -23.63 -10.90
C ILE A 807 11.89 -22.97 -10.83
N ALA A 808 12.43 -22.72 -9.63
CA ALA A 808 13.67 -21.96 -9.43
C ALA A 808 14.69 -22.71 -8.53
N LYS A 809 15.27 -23.77 -9.07
CA LYS A 809 16.33 -24.56 -8.40
C LYS A 809 17.71 -24.03 -8.78
N MET A 810 18.65 -24.05 -7.83
CA MET A 810 20.01 -23.53 -8.01
C MET A 810 21.05 -24.61 -7.69
N GLN A 811 21.91 -24.94 -8.65
CA GLN A 811 23.02 -25.87 -8.41
C GLN A 811 24.01 -25.26 -7.40
N GLY A 812 24.35 -26.02 -6.36
CA GLY A 812 25.21 -25.56 -5.26
C GLY A 812 24.47 -24.88 -4.11
N ALA A 813 23.13 -24.77 -4.16
CA ALA A 813 22.33 -24.46 -2.98
C ALA A 813 22.51 -25.54 -1.90
N TYR A 814 22.38 -25.14 -0.63
CA TYR A 814 22.44 -26.04 0.52
C TYR A 814 21.30 -27.07 0.48
N LYS A 815 20.08 -26.59 0.20
CA LYS A 815 18.87 -27.40 0.25
C LYS A 815 17.79 -26.81 -0.67
N HIS A 816 16.90 -27.68 -1.12
CA HIS A 816 15.68 -27.30 -1.81
C HIS A 816 14.47 -27.73 -0.98
N TYR A 817 13.73 -26.77 -0.44
CA TYR A 817 12.45 -26.98 0.22
C TYR A 817 11.35 -26.71 -0.78
N SER A 818 10.91 -27.73 -1.53
CA SER A 818 9.81 -27.57 -2.50
C SER A 818 8.57 -27.04 -1.77
N TYR A 819 8.26 -25.77 -1.98
CA TYR A 819 7.20 -25.10 -1.24
C TYR A 819 5.80 -25.58 -1.67
N ASP A 820 4.89 -25.60 -0.70
CA ASP A 820 3.48 -25.97 -0.83
C ASP A 820 2.73 -25.20 0.25
N GLU A 821 1.80 -24.33 -0.15
CA GLU A 821 1.16 -23.35 0.73
C GLU A 821 0.30 -24.02 1.82
N ARG A 822 -0.05 -25.30 1.64
CA ARG A 822 -0.80 -26.10 2.63
C ARG A 822 0.04 -26.50 3.85
N TYR A 823 1.36 -26.44 3.71
CA TYR A 823 2.37 -26.75 4.73
C TYR A 823 3.25 -25.51 5.00
N GLY A 824 2.64 -24.32 4.92
CA GLY A 824 3.34 -23.04 4.92
C GLY A 824 4.18 -22.83 6.17
N LEU A 825 3.54 -22.88 7.35
CA LEU A 825 4.19 -22.65 8.64
C LEU A 825 5.14 -23.80 9.03
N GLU A 826 4.83 -25.04 8.65
CA GLU A 826 5.74 -26.19 8.82
C GLU A 826 7.05 -25.97 8.04
N THR A 827 6.94 -25.62 6.76
CA THR A 827 8.10 -25.37 5.90
C THR A 827 8.89 -24.15 6.36
N ALA A 828 8.20 -23.06 6.74
CA ALA A 828 8.84 -21.87 7.29
C ALA A 828 9.59 -22.16 8.61
N LYS A 829 8.95 -22.87 9.57
CA LYS A 829 9.63 -23.32 10.80
C LYS A 829 10.81 -24.24 10.49
N ALA A 830 10.71 -25.14 9.51
CA ALA A 830 11.80 -26.02 9.14
C ALA A 830 13.01 -25.27 8.53
N ILE A 831 12.77 -24.24 7.71
CA ILE A 831 13.82 -23.36 7.15
C ILE A 831 14.46 -22.51 8.25
N VAL A 832 13.64 -21.89 9.11
CA VAL A 832 14.12 -21.09 10.27
C VAL A 832 14.92 -21.97 11.23
N LYS A 833 14.50 -23.22 11.46
CA LYS A 833 15.23 -24.19 12.29
C LYS A 833 16.58 -24.57 11.70
N ASP A 834 16.68 -24.88 10.40
CA ASP A 834 17.96 -25.18 9.74
C ASP A 834 18.93 -23.99 9.85
N ALA A 835 18.43 -22.75 9.74
CA ALA A 835 19.23 -21.53 9.97
C ALA A 835 19.68 -21.38 11.44
N ILE A 836 18.80 -21.66 12.41
CA ILE A 836 19.14 -21.67 13.85
C ILE A 836 20.19 -22.74 14.16
N ASP A 837 20.05 -23.95 13.61
CA ASP A 837 21.05 -25.02 13.71
C ASP A 837 22.40 -24.65 13.08
N ASN A 838 22.42 -23.70 12.14
CA ASN A 838 23.62 -23.22 11.47
C ASN A 838 24.37 -22.09 12.23
N PHE A 839 23.70 -21.36 13.12
CA PHE A 839 24.31 -20.25 13.88
C PHE A 839 25.62 -20.62 14.62
N PRO A 840 25.74 -21.81 15.27
CA PRO A 840 27.01 -22.25 15.87
C PRO A 840 28.17 -22.43 14.89
N ASN A 841 27.92 -22.54 13.58
CA ASN A 841 28.94 -22.67 12.54
C ASN A 841 29.50 -21.31 12.08
N ARG A 842 28.95 -20.18 12.55
CA ARG A 842 29.37 -18.82 12.19
C ARG A 842 30.83 -18.59 12.61
N ASP A 843 31.73 -18.53 11.64
CA ASP A 843 33.15 -18.20 11.86
C ASP A 843 33.30 -16.73 12.28
N LYS A 844 33.45 -16.50 13.59
CA LYS A 844 33.56 -15.16 14.18
C LYS A 844 34.73 -14.34 13.61
N ASN A 845 35.77 -14.99 13.07
CA ASN A 845 36.90 -14.28 12.44
C ASN A 845 36.54 -13.70 11.07
N LYS A 846 35.46 -14.21 10.44
CA LYS A 846 34.92 -13.71 9.16
C LYS A 846 33.76 -12.73 9.33
N VAL A 847 33.26 -12.51 10.54
CA VAL A 847 32.16 -11.57 10.79
C VAL A 847 32.65 -10.13 10.56
N SER A 848 31.90 -9.37 9.77
CA SER A 848 32.10 -7.95 9.52
C SER A 848 30.77 -7.37 9.06
N ILE A 849 29.94 -6.99 10.04
CA ILE A 849 28.62 -6.39 9.80
C ILE A 849 28.79 -4.87 9.70
N PRO A 850 28.40 -4.23 8.59
CA PRO A 850 28.33 -2.77 8.49
C PRO A 850 27.29 -2.23 9.46
N THR A 851 27.59 -1.21 10.25
CA THR A 851 26.62 -0.64 11.23
C THR A 851 25.61 0.34 10.61
N GLU A 852 25.79 0.69 9.34
CA GLU A 852 24.96 1.67 8.63
C GLU A 852 23.55 1.11 8.38
N GLN A 853 22.55 1.87 8.82
CA GLN A 853 21.13 1.72 8.48
C GLN A 853 20.53 3.11 8.27
N GLN A 854 19.49 3.20 7.45
CA GLN A 854 18.72 4.42 7.23
C GLN A 854 17.22 4.15 7.47
N ASP A 855 16.53 5.11 8.08
CA ASP A 855 15.08 5.09 8.24
C ASP A 855 14.37 5.51 6.95
N MET A 856 13.20 4.91 6.69
CA MET A 856 12.34 5.22 5.54
C MET A 856 10.85 5.00 5.87
N VAL A 857 9.99 5.89 5.37
CA VAL A 857 8.53 5.73 5.40
C VAL A 857 8.09 5.13 4.07
N VAL A 858 7.28 4.07 4.16
CA VAL A 858 6.85 3.23 3.04
C VAL A 858 5.38 2.86 3.21
N GLY A 859 4.81 2.12 2.26
CA GLY A 859 3.38 1.72 2.31
C GLY A 859 2.44 2.64 1.52
N PHE A 860 2.98 3.42 0.56
CA PHE A 860 2.19 4.32 -0.28
C PHE A 860 1.47 3.56 -1.41
N SER A 861 0.46 2.78 -1.04
CA SER A 861 -0.52 2.22 -1.97
C SER A 861 -1.34 3.31 -2.66
N HIS A 862 -2.02 2.98 -3.76
CA HIS A 862 -2.89 3.92 -4.48
C HIS A 862 -4.04 4.39 -3.57
N GLU A 863 -4.57 3.45 -2.80
CA GLU A 863 -5.59 3.56 -1.78
C GLU A 863 -5.13 4.51 -0.65
N THR A 864 -3.93 4.28 -0.11
CA THR A 864 -3.31 5.15 0.92
C THR A 864 -3.09 6.57 0.42
N ILE A 865 -2.57 6.77 -0.81
CA ILE A 865 -2.36 8.12 -1.36
C ILE A 865 -3.70 8.85 -1.52
N SER A 866 -4.73 8.16 -2.02
CA SER A 866 -6.09 8.69 -2.15
C SER A 866 -6.66 9.13 -0.80
N TYR A 867 -6.49 8.30 0.23
CA TYR A 867 -6.89 8.60 1.62
C TYR A 867 -6.10 9.76 2.24
N MET A 868 -4.78 9.82 2.07
CA MET A 868 -3.95 10.90 2.65
C MET A 868 -4.26 12.27 2.05
N LEU A 869 -4.66 12.31 0.78
CA LEU A 869 -5.07 13.55 0.11
C LEU A 869 -6.53 13.94 0.44
N GLY A 870 -7.45 12.98 0.55
CA GLY A 870 -8.90 13.24 0.60
C GLY A 870 -9.65 12.85 1.88
N GLY A 871 -8.99 12.21 2.85
CA GLY A 871 -9.65 11.51 3.95
C GLY A 871 -10.49 10.30 3.48
N MET A 872 -11.24 9.66 4.37
CA MET A 872 -12.06 8.49 3.99
C MET A 872 -13.18 8.83 3.00
N PHE A 873 -13.77 10.02 3.12
CA PHE A 873 -15.03 10.37 2.44
C PHE A 873 -14.85 11.23 1.17
N ARG A 874 -13.67 11.80 0.96
CA ARG A 874 -13.28 12.51 -0.27
C ARG A 874 -11.99 11.94 -0.86
N ALA A 875 -11.67 10.67 -0.57
CA ALA A 875 -10.49 9.97 -1.06
C ALA A 875 -10.28 10.19 -2.56
N SER A 876 -9.30 11.04 -2.92
CA SER A 876 -9.19 11.61 -4.25
C SER A 876 -7.79 12.16 -4.50
N TYR A 877 -7.37 12.08 -5.76
CA TYR A 877 -6.15 12.72 -6.27
C TYR A 877 -6.36 14.21 -6.59
N ARG A 878 -7.57 14.75 -6.42
CA ARG A 878 -7.89 16.17 -6.67
C ARG A 878 -6.90 17.15 -6.04
N PRO A 879 -6.45 17.00 -4.78
CA PRO A 879 -5.46 17.91 -4.19
C PRO A 879 -4.06 17.79 -4.81
N LEU A 880 -3.69 16.63 -5.36
CA LEU A 880 -2.48 16.50 -6.18
C LEU A 880 -2.67 17.22 -7.52
N ASN A 881 -3.81 17.00 -8.19
CA ASN A 881 -4.15 17.66 -9.46
C ASN A 881 -4.11 19.18 -9.32
N ASP A 882 -4.74 19.73 -8.27
CA ASP A 882 -4.74 21.18 -8.02
C ASP A 882 -3.35 21.74 -7.70
N ASN A 883 -2.46 20.97 -7.07
CA ASN A 883 -1.07 21.34 -6.86
C ASN A 883 -0.18 21.19 -8.11
N ILE A 884 -0.55 20.31 -9.04
CA ILE A 884 0.05 20.28 -10.38
C ILE A 884 -0.41 21.49 -11.19
N ILE A 885 -1.72 21.78 -11.21
CA ILE A 885 -2.32 22.92 -11.93
C ILE A 885 -1.80 24.25 -11.41
N ASN A 886 -1.70 24.44 -10.09
CA ASN A 886 -1.20 25.68 -9.48
C ASN A 886 0.34 25.85 -9.59
N GLY A 887 1.06 24.77 -9.92
CA GLY A 887 2.51 24.79 -10.18
C GLY A 887 3.41 24.52 -8.97
N ARG A 888 2.86 24.25 -7.78
CA ARG A 888 3.63 23.77 -6.62
C ARG A 888 4.29 22.43 -6.87
N VAL A 889 3.59 21.52 -7.55
CA VAL A 889 4.17 20.30 -8.10
C VAL A 889 4.34 20.53 -9.60
N ARG A 890 5.57 20.50 -10.11
CA ARG A 890 5.84 20.65 -11.55
C ARG A 890 5.26 19.48 -12.33
N GLY A 891 5.42 18.27 -11.82
CA GLY A 891 4.92 17.04 -12.44
C GLY A 891 5.28 15.80 -11.62
N LEU A 892 5.13 14.62 -12.25
CA LEU A 892 5.31 13.32 -11.62
C LEU A 892 6.42 12.51 -12.32
N ALA A 893 7.23 11.77 -11.56
CA ALA A 893 8.24 10.89 -12.12
C ALA A 893 8.28 9.52 -11.42
N GLY A 894 7.95 8.45 -12.16
CA GLY A 894 8.15 7.08 -11.71
C GLY A 894 9.60 6.63 -11.90
N ILE A 895 10.42 6.60 -10.85
CA ILE A 895 11.81 6.09 -10.90
C ILE A 895 11.83 4.64 -10.40
N VAL A 896 12.12 3.71 -11.30
CA VAL A 896 11.84 2.27 -11.11
C VAL A 896 13.02 1.38 -11.54
N GLY A 897 12.91 0.07 -11.30
CA GLY A 897 13.77 -0.94 -11.92
C GLY A 897 14.85 -1.54 -11.01
N CYS A 898 15.99 -1.87 -11.62
CA CYS A 898 17.07 -2.70 -11.05
C CYS A 898 18.27 -1.85 -10.59
N GLY A 899 19.36 -2.49 -10.12
CA GLY A 899 20.72 -1.93 -10.10
C GLY A 899 21.59 -2.62 -11.15
N ASN A 900 22.65 -1.96 -11.65
CA ASN A 900 23.46 -2.50 -12.77
C ASN A 900 24.98 -2.34 -12.57
N ALA A 901 25.70 -3.47 -12.44
CA ALA A 901 27.12 -3.51 -12.09
C ALA A 901 28.08 -2.99 -13.20
N ARG A 902 27.55 -2.43 -14.30
CA ARG A 902 28.30 -1.73 -15.36
C ARG A 902 28.21 -0.21 -15.27
N VAL A 903 27.54 0.32 -14.26
CA VAL A 903 27.57 1.72 -13.82
C VAL A 903 27.95 1.79 -12.34
N LYS A 904 28.07 3.00 -11.80
CA LYS A 904 28.22 3.22 -10.37
C LYS A 904 26.87 2.91 -9.70
N ASN A 905 26.79 1.80 -8.97
CA ASN A 905 25.55 1.32 -8.36
C ASN A 905 24.91 2.38 -7.45
N ASP A 906 23.59 2.53 -7.60
CA ASP A 906 22.68 3.48 -6.93
C ASP A 906 22.87 4.96 -7.32
N TYR A 907 23.93 5.32 -8.04
CA TYR A 907 24.26 6.70 -8.41
C TYR A 907 23.23 7.32 -9.36
N LEU A 908 22.77 6.58 -10.38
CA LEU A 908 21.86 7.13 -11.38
C LEU A 908 20.43 7.23 -10.85
N HIS A 909 20.05 6.39 -9.88
CA HIS A 909 18.79 6.55 -9.15
C HIS A 909 18.80 7.77 -8.24
N VAL A 910 19.81 7.87 -7.36
CA VAL A 910 19.83 8.84 -6.27
C VAL A 910 20.05 10.27 -6.76
N GLU A 911 20.98 10.51 -7.69
CA GLU A 911 21.22 11.86 -8.19
C GLU A 911 20.10 12.35 -9.12
N LEU A 912 19.46 11.45 -9.88
CA LEU A 912 18.26 11.79 -10.65
C LEU A 912 17.11 12.19 -9.72
N ALA A 913 16.84 11.40 -8.68
CA ALA A 913 15.77 11.70 -7.73
C ALA A 913 15.98 13.06 -7.06
N LYS A 914 17.21 13.35 -6.59
CA LYS A 914 17.58 14.66 -6.02
C LYS A 914 17.33 15.82 -6.99
N GLU A 915 17.79 15.72 -8.24
CA GLU A 915 17.61 16.81 -9.20
C GLU A 915 16.13 16.98 -9.60
N LEU A 916 15.33 15.91 -9.61
CA LEU A 916 13.89 16.00 -9.89
C LEU A 916 13.11 16.66 -8.73
N ILE A 917 13.28 16.22 -7.49
CA ILE A 917 12.55 16.81 -6.34
C ILE A 917 12.95 18.29 -6.13
N LYS A 918 14.23 18.63 -6.37
CA LYS A 918 14.78 19.99 -6.40
C LYS A 918 14.13 20.92 -7.44
N ASN A 919 13.53 20.37 -8.49
CA ASN A 919 12.79 21.10 -9.52
C ASN A 919 11.26 20.91 -9.40
N ASP A 920 10.77 20.62 -8.19
CA ASP A 920 9.37 20.43 -7.80
C ASP A 920 8.66 19.21 -8.44
N VAL A 921 9.40 18.20 -8.88
CA VAL A 921 8.83 16.95 -9.43
C VAL A 921 8.66 15.91 -8.32
N LEU A 922 7.43 15.51 -8.01
CA LEU A 922 7.14 14.45 -7.05
C LEU A 922 7.56 13.09 -7.63
N VAL A 923 8.33 12.31 -6.86
CA VAL A 923 8.84 11.01 -7.30
C VAL A 923 7.98 9.88 -6.74
N LEU A 924 7.61 8.94 -7.61
CA LEU A 924 7.05 7.64 -7.25
C LEU A 924 8.13 6.57 -7.50
N THR A 925 8.29 5.59 -6.62
CA THR A 925 9.38 4.62 -6.77
C THR A 925 9.04 3.20 -6.34
N THR A 926 9.64 2.23 -7.02
CA THR A 926 9.41 0.78 -6.85
C THR A 926 10.69 -0.05 -6.96
N GLY A 927 10.63 -1.30 -6.49
CA GLY A 927 11.68 -2.30 -6.69
C GLY A 927 13.03 -1.89 -6.10
N CYS A 928 14.13 -2.11 -6.84
CA CYS A 928 15.48 -1.79 -6.36
C CYS A 928 15.79 -0.28 -6.36
N SER A 929 15.08 0.51 -7.17
CA SER A 929 15.20 1.96 -7.15
C SER A 929 14.76 2.53 -5.80
N ALA A 930 13.60 2.07 -5.31
CA ALA A 930 13.08 2.50 -4.01
C ALA A 930 14.05 2.21 -2.87
N ILE A 931 14.67 1.03 -2.87
CA ILE A 931 15.72 0.65 -1.90
C ILE A 931 16.94 1.60 -2.01
N ALA A 932 17.36 1.97 -3.22
CA ALA A 932 18.46 2.94 -3.42
C ALA A 932 18.12 4.34 -2.87
N LEU A 933 16.91 4.84 -3.13
CA LEU A 933 16.44 6.13 -2.61
C LEU A 933 16.26 6.10 -1.08
N GLY A 934 15.84 4.96 -0.53
CA GLY A 934 15.75 4.73 0.92
C GLY A 934 17.10 4.87 1.61
N LYS A 935 18.14 4.19 1.11
CA LYS A 935 19.50 4.29 1.66
C LYS A 935 20.10 5.70 1.55
N ALA A 936 19.66 6.48 0.57
CA ALA A 936 20.04 7.88 0.42
C ALA A 936 19.25 8.85 1.33
N GLY A 937 18.33 8.36 2.17
CA GLY A 937 17.52 9.19 3.07
C GLY A 937 16.48 10.06 2.35
N LEU A 938 16.01 9.63 1.17
CA LEU A 938 15.02 10.37 0.37
C LEU A 938 13.57 9.91 0.60
N LEU A 939 13.37 8.80 1.32
CA LEU A 939 12.07 8.23 1.65
C LEU A 939 11.54 8.64 3.04
N THR A 940 11.97 9.78 3.61
CA THR A 940 11.40 10.32 4.86
C THR A 940 10.85 11.73 4.65
N PRO A 941 9.90 12.21 5.47
CA PRO A 941 9.38 13.58 5.35
C PRO A 941 10.47 14.66 5.42
N GLU A 942 11.53 14.45 6.21
CA GLU A 942 12.66 15.37 6.34
C GLU A 942 13.53 15.46 5.08
N ALA A 943 13.21 14.72 4.01
CA ALA A 943 13.77 14.94 2.69
C ALA A 943 13.13 16.13 1.95
N SER A 944 12.07 16.75 2.48
CA SER A 944 11.50 18.02 1.97
C SER A 944 12.58 19.09 1.77
N LYS A 945 13.59 19.14 2.64
CA LYS A 945 14.77 20.02 2.58
C LYS A 945 15.61 19.92 1.29
N TYR A 946 15.42 18.89 0.47
CA TYR A 946 16.08 18.71 -0.82
C TYR A 946 15.22 19.18 -2.01
N CYS A 947 13.97 19.57 -1.75
CA CYS A 947 12.99 19.87 -2.79
C CYS A 947 13.04 21.33 -3.25
N GLY A 948 12.37 21.60 -4.38
CA GLY A 948 11.89 22.94 -4.67
C GLY A 948 10.83 23.38 -3.64
N ALA A 949 10.59 24.69 -3.55
CA ALA A 949 9.76 25.27 -2.49
C ALA A 949 8.28 24.86 -2.59
N GLY A 950 7.77 24.56 -3.79
CA GLY A 950 6.39 24.16 -3.99
C GLY A 950 6.15 22.70 -3.58
N LEU A 951 7.08 21.82 -3.92
CA LEU A 951 7.02 20.42 -3.50
C LEU A 951 7.28 20.28 -1.99
N ALA A 952 8.17 21.09 -1.41
CA ALA A 952 8.38 21.15 0.04
C ALA A 952 7.08 21.52 0.78
N GLU A 953 6.39 22.59 0.37
CA GLU A 953 5.11 23.02 0.95
C GLU A 953 4.07 21.88 0.93
N VAL A 954 3.96 21.15 -0.17
CA VAL A 954 3.01 20.03 -0.32
C VAL A 954 3.41 18.82 0.54
N CYS A 955 4.69 18.43 0.54
CA CYS A 955 5.19 17.32 1.35
C CYS A 955 5.01 17.57 2.85
N GLU A 956 5.30 18.78 3.32
CA GLU A 956 5.18 19.17 4.72
C GLU A 956 3.72 19.33 5.16
N THR A 957 2.83 19.81 4.27
CA THR A 957 1.38 19.94 4.55
C THR A 957 0.68 18.58 4.65
N VAL A 958 1.06 17.60 3.80
CA VAL A 958 0.43 16.26 3.78
C VAL A 958 1.16 15.26 4.70
N GLY A 959 2.37 15.58 5.16
CA GLY A 959 3.19 14.72 6.03
C GLY A 959 3.84 13.54 5.29
N ILE A 960 4.29 13.75 4.04
CA ILE A 960 4.81 12.70 3.15
C ILE A 960 6.26 12.97 2.70
N PRO A 961 7.05 11.92 2.40
CA PRO A 961 8.31 12.07 1.67
C PRO A 961 8.08 12.61 0.24
N PRO A 962 9.09 13.27 -0.36
CA PRO A 962 9.04 13.69 -1.77
C PRO A 962 9.31 12.54 -2.77
N CYS A 963 9.74 11.38 -2.27
CA CYS A 963 9.88 10.13 -3.00
C CYS A 963 8.97 9.07 -2.33
N LEU A 964 7.88 8.68 -2.99
CA LEU A 964 6.90 7.75 -2.42
C LEU A 964 7.22 6.29 -2.81
N HIS A 965 7.51 5.45 -1.81
CA HIS A 965 7.73 4.02 -2.01
C HIS A 965 6.40 3.29 -2.25
N MET A 966 6.11 2.96 -3.50
CA MET A 966 4.85 2.32 -3.92
C MET A 966 4.90 0.78 -3.95
N GLY A 967 6.08 0.15 -3.81
CA GLY A 967 6.17 -1.30 -3.57
C GLY A 967 7.21 -2.05 -4.41
N SER A 968 6.87 -3.28 -4.82
CA SER A 968 7.70 -4.20 -5.60
C SER A 968 7.65 -3.93 -7.11
N CYS A 969 8.21 -4.83 -7.94
CA CYS A 969 8.14 -4.68 -9.39
C CYS A 969 6.74 -4.89 -9.99
N VAL A 970 5.85 -5.68 -9.36
CA VAL A 970 4.46 -5.83 -9.84
C VAL A 970 3.59 -4.63 -9.43
N ASP A 971 3.91 -3.98 -8.30
CA ASP A 971 3.26 -2.75 -7.82
C ASP A 971 3.48 -1.52 -8.72
N ASN A 972 4.22 -1.64 -9.83
CA ASN A 972 4.15 -0.65 -10.92
C ASN A 972 2.73 -0.58 -11.54
N SER A 973 1.90 -1.61 -11.34
CA SER A 973 0.45 -1.57 -11.55
C SER A 973 -0.25 -0.45 -10.73
N ARG A 974 0.22 -0.15 -9.51
CA ARG A 974 -0.31 0.96 -8.69
C ARG A 974 -0.01 2.32 -9.29
N ILE A 975 1.09 2.46 -10.04
CA ILE A 975 1.40 3.71 -10.76
C ILE A 975 0.45 3.88 -11.96
N LEU A 976 0.06 2.78 -12.64
CA LEU A 976 -1.01 2.82 -13.66
C LEU A 976 -2.36 3.23 -13.06
N MET A 977 -2.72 2.69 -11.89
CA MET A 977 -3.96 3.05 -11.18
C MET A 977 -3.93 4.49 -10.64
N ALA A 978 -2.79 4.96 -10.11
CA ALA A 978 -2.60 6.33 -9.68
C ALA A 978 -2.70 7.32 -10.86
N ALA A 979 -2.04 7.04 -12.00
CA ALA A 979 -2.16 7.85 -13.21
C ALA A 979 -3.60 7.89 -13.75
N THR A 980 -4.32 6.76 -13.67
CA THR A 980 -5.75 6.67 -14.01
C THR A 980 -6.61 7.55 -13.11
N ALA A 981 -6.38 7.52 -11.79
CA ALA A 981 -7.12 8.37 -10.85
C ALA A 981 -6.81 9.86 -11.01
N VAL A 982 -5.55 10.21 -11.31
CA VAL A 982 -5.16 11.59 -11.69
C VAL A 982 -5.94 12.08 -12.92
N VAL A 983 -6.13 11.24 -13.95
CA VAL A 983 -6.99 11.58 -15.10
C VAL A 983 -8.46 11.70 -14.69
N ARG A 984 -9.00 10.70 -13.96
CA ARG A 984 -10.41 10.61 -13.55
C ARG A 984 -10.86 11.79 -12.70
N ASP A 985 -10.02 12.25 -11.78
CA ASP A 985 -10.31 13.35 -10.85
C ASP A 985 -10.11 14.75 -11.51
N GLY A 986 -9.67 14.76 -12.78
CA GLY A 986 -9.89 15.82 -13.75
C GLY A 986 -8.94 17.03 -13.69
N GLY A 987 -8.94 17.81 -14.77
CA GLY A 987 -8.17 19.05 -14.90
C GLY A 987 -6.75 18.89 -15.46
N LEU A 988 -6.32 17.66 -15.78
CA LEU A 988 -5.01 17.35 -16.37
C LEU A 988 -5.13 16.57 -17.70
N GLY A 989 -6.19 16.82 -18.47
CA GLY A 989 -6.52 16.09 -19.71
C GLY A 989 -7.54 14.97 -19.48
N ASP A 990 -7.72 14.12 -20.49
CA ASP A 990 -8.68 13.00 -20.51
C ASP A 990 -8.03 11.62 -20.79
N ASP A 991 -6.69 11.58 -20.91
CA ASP A 991 -5.88 10.36 -21.03
C ASP A 991 -4.52 10.50 -20.31
N ILE A 992 -3.89 9.37 -19.99
CA ILE A 992 -2.59 9.30 -19.31
C ILE A 992 -1.49 10.01 -20.11
N SER A 993 -1.58 10.07 -21.45
CA SER A 993 -0.58 10.80 -22.27
C SER A 993 -0.72 12.32 -22.21
N ASP A 994 -1.79 12.88 -21.66
CA ASP A 994 -1.90 14.33 -21.45
C ASP A 994 -1.18 14.79 -20.17
N LEU A 995 -0.92 13.86 -19.24
CA LEU A 995 -0.35 14.16 -17.93
C LEU A 995 1.08 14.73 -17.99
N PRO A 996 1.44 15.66 -17.09
CA PRO A 996 2.82 16.07 -16.85
C PRO A 996 3.58 15.01 -16.02
N ALA A 997 3.69 13.81 -16.59
CA ALA A 997 4.22 12.61 -15.92
C ALA A 997 5.20 11.82 -16.82
N VAL A 998 6.18 11.16 -16.19
CA VAL A 998 7.17 10.29 -16.88
C VAL A 998 7.41 8.98 -16.12
N GLY A 999 7.98 7.99 -16.82
CA GLY A 999 8.67 6.84 -16.23
C GLY A 999 10.17 6.88 -16.50
N CYS A 1000 10.99 6.34 -15.61
CA CYS A 1000 12.43 6.25 -15.79
C CYS A 1000 13.01 5.00 -15.11
N ALA A 1001 13.91 4.29 -15.80
CA ALA A 1001 14.68 3.17 -15.23
C ALA A 1001 16.20 3.40 -15.41
N PRO A 1002 16.84 4.18 -14.51
CA PRO A 1002 18.24 4.61 -14.67
C PRO A 1002 19.26 3.46 -14.68
N GLU A 1003 19.02 2.40 -13.92
CA GLU A 1003 19.94 1.24 -13.78
C GLU A 1003 19.25 -0.09 -14.12
N TRP A 1004 18.40 -0.10 -15.16
CA TRP A 1004 17.72 -1.31 -15.60
C TRP A 1004 18.69 -2.45 -15.99
N MET A 1005 18.20 -3.68 -15.92
CA MET A 1005 18.99 -4.89 -16.16
C MET A 1005 18.14 -6.07 -16.68
N SER A 1006 16.92 -6.23 -16.15
CA SER A 1006 16.07 -7.39 -16.45
C SER A 1006 15.13 -7.16 -17.64
N GLU A 1007 14.75 -8.24 -18.31
CA GLU A 1007 13.71 -8.27 -19.35
C GLU A 1007 12.35 -7.80 -18.82
N LYS A 1008 12.09 -8.02 -17.52
CA LYS A 1008 10.92 -7.49 -16.80
C LYS A 1008 10.84 -5.96 -16.86
N ALA A 1009 11.97 -5.26 -16.75
CA ALA A 1009 11.99 -3.81 -16.88
C ALA A 1009 11.62 -3.35 -18.31
N VAL A 1010 11.99 -4.12 -19.35
CA VAL A 1010 11.62 -3.84 -20.75
C VAL A 1010 10.12 -4.01 -20.96
N SER A 1011 9.51 -5.04 -20.36
CA SER A 1011 8.05 -5.21 -20.34
C SER A 1011 7.35 -4.03 -19.64
N ILE A 1012 7.82 -3.65 -18.44
CA ILE A 1012 7.32 -2.51 -17.68
C ILE A 1012 7.34 -1.22 -18.52
N GLY A 1013 8.50 -0.89 -19.11
CA GLY A 1013 8.61 0.30 -19.94
C GLY A 1013 7.71 0.26 -21.18
N GLN A 1014 7.56 -0.90 -21.83
CA GLN A 1014 6.68 -1.02 -23.00
C GLN A 1014 5.20 -0.83 -22.63
N TYR A 1015 4.74 -1.34 -21.48
CA TYR A 1015 3.34 -1.10 -21.09
C TYR A 1015 3.09 0.34 -20.64
N PHE A 1016 4.09 1.02 -20.07
CA PHE A 1016 3.98 2.46 -19.78
C PHE A 1016 3.94 3.30 -21.07
N VAL A 1017 4.79 3.00 -22.05
CA VAL A 1017 4.74 3.61 -23.40
C VAL A 1017 3.38 3.36 -24.06
N ALA A 1018 2.88 2.13 -24.03
CA ALA A 1018 1.55 1.76 -24.52
C ALA A 1018 0.41 2.47 -23.77
N SER A 1019 0.60 2.77 -22.49
CA SER A 1019 -0.32 3.54 -21.65
C SER A 1019 -0.17 5.06 -21.81
N GLY A 1020 0.72 5.54 -22.68
CA GLY A 1020 0.86 6.97 -23.00
C GLY A 1020 1.98 7.72 -22.28
N VAL A 1021 2.79 7.03 -21.50
CA VAL A 1021 3.87 7.64 -20.71
C VAL A 1021 5.17 7.74 -21.51
N TYR A 1022 5.92 8.82 -21.32
CA TYR A 1022 7.31 8.93 -21.79
C TYR A 1022 8.24 8.15 -20.85
N VAL A 1023 9.01 7.20 -21.38
CA VAL A 1023 9.84 6.28 -20.60
C VAL A 1023 11.33 6.41 -20.98
N LEU A 1024 12.14 6.91 -20.04
CA LEU A 1024 13.58 7.04 -20.22
C LEU A 1024 14.34 5.85 -19.61
N PHE A 1025 15.27 5.27 -20.37
CA PHE A 1025 16.18 4.22 -19.89
C PHE A 1025 17.63 4.71 -19.74
N GLY A 1026 18.35 4.15 -18.75
CA GLY A 1026 19.80 4.32 -18.59
C GLY A 1026 20.63 3.11 -19.05
N VAL A 1027 21.96 3.21 -18.98
CA VAL A 1027 22.98 2.16 -19.24
C VAL A 1027 23.08 1.60 -20.68
N GLY A 1028 21.95 1.35 -21.34
CA GLY A 1028 21.83 0.91 -22.73
C GLY A 1028 20.36 0.76 -23.13
N PHE A 1029 20.09 0.47 -24.39
CA PHE A 1029 18.73 0.15 -24.87
C PHE A 1029 18.76 -1.08 -25.80
N PRO A 1030 17.75 -1.97 -25.81
CA PRO A 1030 17.82 -3.25 -26.52
C PRO A 1030 18.11 -3.15 -28.03
N THR A 1031 17.61 -2.12 -28.70
CA THR A 1031 17.71 -1.94 -30.17
C THR A 1031 18.82 -0.98 -30.61
N ILE A 1032 19.60 -0.40 -29.67
CA ILE A 1032 20.40 0.83 -29.90
C ILE A 1032 21.48 0.78 -31.01
N ASN A 1033 21.80 -0.40 -31.56
CA ASN A 1033 22.72 -0.57 -32.70
C ASN A 1033 21.98 -0.75 -34.04
N GLU A 1034 20.67 -0.54 -34.04
CA GLU A 1034 19.78 -0.57 -35.20
C GLU A 1034 18.90 0.70 -35.17
N ASP A 1035 19.01 1.52 -36.19
CA ASP A 1035 18.50 2.87 -36.26
C ASP A 1035 17.00 2.96 -36.60
N VAL A 1036 16.43 2.08 -37.42
CA VAL A 1036 15.03 2.20 -37.87
C VAL A 1036 14.05 1.81 -36.76
N CYS A 1037 14.25 0.65 -36.14
CA CYS A 1037 13.44 0.20 -34.99
C CYS A 1037 13.63 1.12 -33.77
N THR A 1038 14.85 1.62 -33.53
CA THR A 1038 15.08 2.59 -32.44
C THR A 1038 14.39 3.93 -32.72
N ASN A 1039 14.45 4.47 -33.95
CA ASN A 1039 13.71 5.70 -34.29
C ASN A 1039 12.20 5.51 -34.12
N TYR A 1040 11.64 4.38 -34.55
CA TYR A 1040 10.22 4.07 -34.35
C TYR A 1040 9.85 4.09 -32.85
N LEU A 1041 10.60 3.37 -32.01
CA LEU A 1041 10.39 3.31 -30.56
C LEU A 1041 10.59 4.67 -29.86
N PHE A 1042 11.43 5.56 -30.41
CA PHE A 1042 11.81 6.83 -29.77
C PHE A 1042 11.04 8.06 -30.32
N LYS A 1043 10.25 7.89 -31.40
CA LYS A 1043 9.59 9.00 -32.11
C LYS A 1043 8.23 8.61 -32.66
N ASP A 1044 8.18 7.60 -33.54
CA ASP A 1044 6.96 7.34 -34.32
C ASP A 1044 5.86 6.69 -33.48
N ILE A 1045 6.21 5.86 -32.49
CA ILE A 1045 5.27 5.26 -31.54
C ILE A 1045 4.50 6.31 -30.69
N GLU A 1046 5.06 7.52 -30.51
CA GLU A 1046 4.40 8.64 -29.81
C GLU A 1046 3.16 9.13 -30.58
N LYS A 1047 3.13 8.98 -31.91
CA LYS A 1047 2.00 9.36 -32.77
C LYS A 1047 0.78 8.46 -32.56
N THR A 1048 1.02 7.20 -32.20
CA THR A 1048 -0.03 6.19 -31.97
C THR A 1048 -0.47 6.17 -30.52
N TYR A 1049 0.47 6.18 -29.57
CA TYR A 1049 0.16 5.96 -28.15
C TYR A 1049 0.30 7.22 -27.28
N GLY A 1050 0.87 8.33 -27.77
CA GLY A 1050 1.14 9.54 -26.97
C GLY A 1050 2.31 9.43 -25.98
N GLY A 1051 2.82 8.22 -25.78
CA GLY A 1051 4.03 7.86 -25.03
C GLY A 1051 5.09 7.22 -25.94
N ARG A 1052 6.35 7.23 -25.49
CA ARG A 1052 7.51 6.76 -26.27
C ARG A 1052 8.72 6.50 -25.37
N TRP A 1053 9.72 5.84 -25.95
CA TRP A 1053 11.01 5.61 -25.31
C TRP A 1053 11.98 6.80 -25.50
N ASP A 1054 12.95 6.91 -24.59
CA ASP A 1054 14.21 7.64 -24.79
C ASP A 1054 15.36 6.99 -23.99
N PHE A 1055 16.60 7.40 -24.26
CA PHE A 1055 17.80 6.81 -23.66
C PHE A 1055 18.92 7.84 -23.41
N VAL A 1056 19.57 7.73 -22.25
CA VAL A 1056 20.77 8.48 -21.84
C VAL A 1056 21.74 7.50 -21.17
N GLU A 1057 23.00 7.39 -21.61
CA GLU A 1057 23.83 6.24 -21.18
C GLU A 1057 24.19 6.25 -19.67
N LYS A 1058 24.76 7.34 -19.12
CA LYS A 1058 25.26 7.40 -17.71
C LYS A 1058 25.20 8.79 -17.04
N ASP A 1059 24.35 9.69 -17.51
CA ASP A 1059 24.28 11.08 -17.01
C ASP A 1059 22.92 11.38 -16.36
N PRO A 1060 22.82 11.44 -15.02
CA PRO A 1060 21.56 11.69 -14.33
C PRO A 1060 21.05 13.13 -14.51
N TYR A 1061 21.92 14.09 -14.88
CA TYR A 1061 21.55 15.48 -15.08
C TYR A 1061 20.94 15.70 -16.47
N GLU A 1062 21.48 15.05 -17.51
CA GLU A 1062 20.83 14.99 -18.83
C GLU A 1062 19.51 14.19 -18.76
N MET A 1063 19.42 13.13 -17.95
CA MET A 1063 18.15 12.45 -17.65
C MET A 1063 17.13 13.42 -17.03
N ALA A 1064 17.49 14.11 -15.94
CA ALA A 1064 16.63 15.06 -15.25
C ALA A 1064 16.15 16.17 -16.20
N LYS A 1065 17.07 16.77 -16.96
CA LYS A 1065 16.80 17.81 -17.95
C LYS A 1065 15.79 17.38 -19.02
N ARG A 1066 15.90 16.15 -19.55
CA ARG A 1066 14.92 15.64 -20.54
C ARG A 1066 13.57 15.34 -19.92
N ILE A 1067 13.55 14.77 -18.72
CA ILE A 1067 12.32 14.52 -17.97
C ILE A 1067 11.58 15.83 -17.67
N ILE A 1068 12.27 16.84 -17.14
CA ILE A 1068 11.71 18.16 -16.86
C ILE A 1068 11.21 18.82 -18.15
N ALA A 1069 11.96 18.72 -19.26
CA ALA A 1069 11.52 19.25 -20.55
C ALA A 1069 10.24 18.57 -21.10
N GLN A 1070 10.09 17.25 -20.93
CA GLN A 1070 8.86 16.53 -21.32
C GLN A 1070 7.68 16.92 -20.39
N ILE A 1071 7.92 17.02 -19.08
CA ILE A 1071 6.93 17.48 -18.09
C ILE A 1071 6.44 18.89 -18.45
N ASP A 1072 7.36 19.84 -18.65
CA ASP A 1072 7.02 21.23 -19.01
C ASP A 1072 6.32 21.33 -20.38
N ALA A 1073 6.65 20.45 -21.34
CA ALA A 1073 5.94 20.37 -22.62
C ALA A 1073 4.47 19.94 -22.43
N LYS A 1074 4.19 18.96 -21.57
CA LYS A 1074 2.82 18.53 -21.22
C LYS A 1074 2.08 19.60 -20.41
N ARG A 1075 2.73 20.25 -19.43
CA ARG A 1075 2.18 21.44 -18.72
C ARG A 1075 1.74 22.54 -19.69
N LYS A 1076 2.55 22.80 -20.72
CA LYS A 1076 2.26 23.80 -21.76
C LYS A 1076 1.11 23.36 -22.68
N ALA A 1077 1.01 22.08 -23.03
CA ALA A 1077 -0.13 21.55 -23.78
C ALA A 1077 -1.45 21.69 -23.01
N LEU A 1078 -1.43 21.50 -21.69
CA LEU A 1078 -2.56 21.70 -20.78
C LEU A 1078 -2.87 23.19 -20.47
N GLY A 1079 -2.02 24.14 -20.88
CA GLY A 1079 -2.17 25.56 -20.55
C GLY A 1079 -2.07 25.84 -19.04
N ILE A 1080 -1.13 25.15 -18.37
CA ILE A 1080 -0.73 25.33 -16.95
C ILE A 1080 0.77 25.68 -16.83
N ASP A 1081 1.39 26.17 -17.92
CA ASP A 1081 2.73 26.76 -17.95
C ASP A 1081 2.76 28.21 -17.42
N LYS A 1082 1.59 28.82 -17.20
CA LYS A 1082 1.42 30.20 -16.76
C LYS A 1082 0.38 30.29 -15.65
N ALA A 1083 0.57 31.22 -14.72
CA ALA A 1083 -0.46 31.58 -13.76
C ALA A 1083 -1.69 32.11 -14.52
N ARG A 1084 -2.82 31.41 -14.39
CA ARG A 1084 -4.12 31.94 -14.87
C ARG A 1084 -4.53 33.10 -13.97
N GLU A 1085 -4.96 34.18 -14.59
CA GLU A 1085 -5.56 35.31 -13.88
C GLU A 1085 -6.79 34.84 -13.10
N ARG A 1086 -6.95 35.27 -11.84
CA ARG A 1086 -8.07 34.87 -10.97
C ARG A 1086 -9.36 35.57 -11.40
N VAL A 1087 -9.98 35.06 -12.46
CA VAL A 1087 -11.34 35.44 -12.86
C VAL A 1087 -12.32 35.01 -11.76
N LEU A 1088 -12.81 35.97 -10.99
CA LEU A 1088 -13.92 35.77 -10.05
C LEU A 1088 -15.20 35.54 -10.85
N MET A 1089 -15.50 34.28 -11.17
CA MET A 1089 -16.72 33.89 -11.88
C MET A 1089 -17.96 34.32 -11.10
N ASP A 1090 -18.71 35.25 -11.68
CA ASP A 1090 -19.99 35.73 -11.16
C ASP A 1090 -21.12 34.70 -11.37
N MET A 1091 -22.34 35.07 -10.95
CA MET A 1091 -23.52 34.20 -11.05
C MET A 1091 -24.10 34.08 -12.46
N ALA A 1092 -23.64 34.86 -13.44
CA ALA A 1092 -23.98 34.71 -14.86
C ALA A 1092 -23.04 33.72 -15.54
N MET A 1093 -21.72 33.89 -15.38
CA MET A 1093 -20.70 32.95 -15.91
C MET A 1093 -20.92 31.53 -15.39
N ARG A 1094 -21.30 31.37 -14.11
CA ARG A 1094 -21.67 30.07 -13.53
C ARG A 1094 -22.92 29.43 -14.14
N ARG A 1095 -23.85 30.23 -14.70
CA ARG A 1095 -25.06 29.72 -15.38
C ARG A 1095 -24.76 29.33 -16.82
N GLU A 1096 -23.87 30.03 -17.52
CA GLU A 1096 -23.42 29.65 -18.87
C GLU A 1096 -22.59 28.35 -18.86
N ILE A 1097 -21.80 28.12 -17.81
CA ILE A 1097 -21.04 26.86 -17.62
C ILE A 1097 -21.94 25.67 -17.23
N ALA A 1098 -23.14 25.94 -16.69
CA ALA A 1098 -24.11 24.94 -16.25
C ALA A 1098 -25.30 24.79 -17.23
N GLY A 1099 -25.04 24.93 -18.53
CA GLY A 1099 -26.03 24.87 -19.62
C GLY A 1099 -26.55 23.47 -19.94
#